data_AF-A0A1Y4BK99-F1
#
_entry.id   AF-A0A1Y4BK99-F1
#
_cell.length_a   1.000
_cell.length_b   1.000
_cell.length_c   1.000
_cell.angle_alpha   90.00
_cell.angle_beta   90.00
_cell.angle_gamma   90.00
#
_symmetry.space_group_name_H-M   'P 1'
#
loop_
_entity.id
_entity.type
_entity.pdbx_description
1 polymer ?
#
loop_
_entity_poly.entity_id
_entity_poly.type
_entity_poly.pdbx_seq_one_letter_code
_entity_poly.pdbx_strand_id
1 'polypeptide(L)'
;MRFQRQADSSCRRAGGVMTSDRIALYYGALLHDVGEVIFRTSSGSGDAAELGAGFLEREVAPLNSNYADDVGKLVVEQVRYGSSAKVGDAAGINATSLAHLVRFADGISLGCGINGAPNASFCPETYDCDAELRKIFNIIDGRSDDNTIPHESYSSILDRIREGLVHTGISRAGIDSLLNLLEVTAGSIPTSTDKAGLIDVSLYDHAKTTAGIAACAHAWLEAQGASDYQTSLFAEGHGAGSRGAQMFLLFSCDMSGIQSFIYTISGSGALKQLRARSLYLELLLEHIADGLLDRLGLCRANLLYTGGGHAYLLLPNTPETVAALESFDRELRTWFLAHYRTDLYLASAWVPCSPNDLLNVGEDGRRFPNLFRELTRRLSDRKAARYSADTIRRLNAPIAYDDHSRECRECHRSDCDLIDGRCPLCNALGAISPDLVKKGVFAVVPHRNQAPTYPPRLPLPFGADLALYDRDGYVRAAPETVRVYTKDSVGLDIGAVTHIWMGDYTADTNGEGISAYAALGTSLDSGRGIRRLGVLRADVDNLGSVFISGIPADKASISRTVTLSRALSYFFKKKINEILAEGDWRMQIVYSGGDDLFAIGNWSDVIHAAVAIRKAFDEFTGNGALSISAGIGMFEQKYPLASMAKEAGELEDAAKMFVATDGSGAEKNAIALWSAKQVFSWSEFIDVVVPRAQEVARIFDGIEKGKAFAYRLMELLRDVDNPVSIPRLAYVLARAFEGRGDEDRRYSQQFYNWATDTKQRAYLVTALEWYAYASRER
;
A
#
# COMPACT_ATOMS: atom_id res chain seq x y z
N MET A 1 -2.64 -33.43 -14.73
CA MET A 1 -3.93 -34.07 -14.39
C MET A 1 -4.14 -34.47 -12.92
N ARG A 2 -3.10 -34.76 -12.11
CA ARG A 2 -3.29 -35.01 -10.65
C ARG A 2 -3.43 -33.75 -9.78
N PHE A 3 -2.97 -32.58 -10.24
CA PHE A 3 -3.05 -31.32 -9.48
C PHE A 3 -4.43 -30.62 -9.52
N GLN A 4 -5.25 -30.88 -10.54
CA GLN A 4 -6.54 -30.19 -10.72
C GLN A 4 -7.66 -30.73 -9.81
N ARG A 5 -7.57 -32.01 -9.37
CA ARG A 5 -8.60 -32.63 -8.53
C ARG A 5 -8.43 -32.39 -7.02
N GLN A 6 -7.29 -31.86 -6.57
CA GLN A 6 -7.06 -31.59 -5.15
C GLN A 6 -7.57 -30.22 -4.71
N ALA A 7 -7.59 -29.22 -5.61
CA ALA A 7 -8.08 -27.86 -5.33
C ALA A 7 -9.60 -27.81 -5.03
N ASP A 8 -10.40 -28.68 -5.64
CA ASP A 8 -11.86 -28.70 -5.42
C ASP A 8 -12.29 -29.36 -4.09
N SER A 9 -11.39 -30.05 -3.39
CA SER A 9 -11.75 -30.88 -2.24
C SER A 9 -11.55 -30.23 -0.86
N SER A 10 -10.71 -29.19 -0.75
CA SER A 10 -10.37 -28.54 0.52
C SER A 10 -11.33 -27.40 0.94
N CYS A 11 -12.27 -27.01 0.07
CA CYS A 11 -13.20 -25.88 0.31
C CYS A 11 -14.55 -26.29 0.94
N ARG A 12 -14.60 -27.37 1.73
CA ARG A 12 -15.87 -27.98 2.21
C ARG A 12 -16.28 -27.65 3.65
N ARG A 13 -15.75 -26.59 4.27
CA ARG A 13 -16.23 -26.15 5.60
C ARG A 13 -16.54 -24.66 5.62
N ALA A 14 -17.84 -24.37 5.53
CA ALA A 14 -18.49 -23.08 5.84
C ALA A 14 -18.14 -21.84 4.99
N GLY A 15 -17.82 -22.00 3.70
CA GLY A 15 -17.74 -20.92 2.72
C GLY A 15 -18.89 -20.97 1.72
N GLY A 16 -19.39 -19.81 1.26
CA GLY A 16 -20.35 -19.75 0.16
C GLY A 16 -19.69 -20.21 -1.12
N VAL A 17 -20.09 -21.37 -1.66
CA VAL A 17 -19.53 -21.87 -2.93
C VAL A 17 -19.95 -20.92 -4.05
N MET A 18 -18.99 -20.34 -4.75
CA MET A 18 -19.26 -19.52 -5.92
C MET A 18 -19.92 -20.36 -7.01
N THR A 19 -21.06 -19.89 -7.54
CA THR A 19 -21.77 -20.56 -8.63
C THR A 19 -21.01 -20.41 -9.96
N SER A 20 -21.27 -21.30 -10.92
CA SER A 20 -20.68 -21.21 -12.26
C SER A 20 -20.99 -19.88 -12.95
N ASP A 21 -22.22 -19.36 -12.80
CA ASP A 21 -22.62 -18.06 -13.33
C ASP A 21 -21.80 -16.93 -12.71
N ARG A 22 -21.52 -16.99 -11.41
CA ARG A 22 -20.69 -15.97 -10.75
C ARG A 22 -19.23 -16.05 -11.18
N ILE A 23 -18.70 -17.26 -11.41
CA ILE A 23 -17.37 -17.43 -12.00
C ILE A 23 -17.36 -16.80 -13.40
N ALA A 24 -18.32 -17.13 -14.26
CA ALA A 24 -18.45 -16.54 -15.58
C ALA A 24 -18.58 -15.01 -15.52
N LEU A 25 -19.32 -14.47 -14.55
CA LEU A 25 -19.53 -13.04 -14.36
C LEU A 25 -18.21 -12.32 -14.06
N TYR A 26 -17.37 -12.85 -13.18
CA TYR A 26 -16.07 -12.25 -12.89
C TYR A 26 -15.14 -12.29 -14.10
N TYR A 27 -15.05 -13.41 -14.82
CA TYR A 27 -14.22 -13.49 -16.02
C TYR A 27 -14.72 -12.56 -17.13
N GLY A 28 -16.02 -12.53 -17.38
CA GLY A 28 -16.64 -11.65 -18.38
C GLY A 28 -16.40 -10.18 -18.04
N ALA A 29 -16.64 -9.77 -16.79
CA ALA A 29 -16.38 -8.41 -16.34
C ALA A 29 -14.89 -8.02 -16.35
N LEU A 30 -13.97 -8.93 -16.00
CA LEU A 30 -12.53 -8.65 -16.06
C LEU A 30 -11.99 -8.55 -17.48
N LEU A 31 -12.62 -9.23 -18.45
CA LEU A 31 -12.17 -9.29 -19.84
C LEU A 31 -13.00 -8.42 -20.79
N HIS A 32 -14.07 -7.75 -20.32
CA HIS A 32 -15.03 -7.07 -21.20
C HIS A 32 -14.38 -6.07 -22.17
N ASP A 33 -13.38 -5.34 -21.71
CA ASP A 33 -12.64 -4.35 -22.49
C ASP A 33 -11.27 -4.85 -22.99
N VAL A 34 -11.01 -6.18 -23.00
CA VAL A 34 -9.76 -6.72 -23.58
C VAL A 34 -9.62 -6.35 -25.07
N GLY A 35 -10.76 -6.14 -25.74
CA GLY A 35 -10.85 -5.67 -27.10
C GLY A 35 -10.20 -4.31 -27.36
N GLU A 36 -10.13 -3.43 -26.34
CA GLU A 36 -9.47 -2.13 -26.45
C GLU A 36 -7.97 -2.26 -26.74
N VAL A 37 -7.30 -3.27 -26.18
CA VAL A 37 -5.89 -3.56 -26.44
C VAL A 37 -5.68 -3.94 -27.92
N ILE A 38 -6.62 -4.73 -28.46
CA ILE A 38 -6.59 -5.20 -29.85
C ILE A 38 -6.90 -4.04 -30.80
N PHE A 39 -7.93 -3.26 -30.48
CA PHE A 39 -8.33 -2.08 -31.23
C PHE A 39 -7.19 -1.08 -31.40
N ARG A 40 -6.41 -0.86 -30.34
CA ARG A 40 -5.22 0.01 -30.39
C ARG A 40 -4.09 -0.60 -31.22
N THR A 41 -3.92 -1.92 -31.19
CA THR A 41 -2.96 -2.63 -32.05
C THR A 41 -3.33 -2.55 -33.53
N SER A 42 -4.62 -2.48 -33.87
CA SER A 42 -5.14 -2.35 -35.24
C SER A 42 -5.33 -0.89 -35.70
N SER A 43 -4.69 0.08 -35.03
CA SER A 43 -4.81 1.52 -35.34
C SER A 43 -6.25 2.03 -35.30
N GLY A 44 -7.07 1.53 -34.38
CA GLY A 44 -8.45 1.99 -34.17
C GLY A 44 -9.44 1.51 -35.23
N SER A 45 -9.20 0.37 -35.86
CA SER A 45 -10.12 -0.22 -36.85
C SER A 45 -10.94 -1.36 -36.25
N GLY A 46 -12.26 -1.30 -36.44
CA GLY A 46 -13.22 -2.33 -36.00
C GLY A 46 -14.06 -1.89 -34.81
N ASP A 47 -14.78 -2.84 -34.22
CA ASP A 47 -15.53 -2.66 -32.97
C ASP A 47 -14.79 -3.41 -31.85
N ALA A 48 -14.39 -2.69 -30.79
CA ALA A 48 -13.56 -3.25 -29.73
C ALA A 48 -14.20 -4.49 -29.08
N ALA A 49 -15.51 -4.48 -28.82
CA ALA A 49 -16.18 -5.62 -28.20
C ALA A 49 -16.19 -6.86 -29.11
N GLU A 50 -16.44 -6.70 -30.42
CA GLU A 50 -16.33 -7.80 -31.39
C GLU A 50 -14.89 -8.31 -31.55
N LEU A 51 -13.90 -7.41 -31.51
CA LEU A 51 -12.48 -7.80 -31.53
C LEU A 51 -12.12 -8.63 -30.30
N GLY A 52 -12.55 -8.20 -29.11
CA GLY A 52 -12.33 -8.92 -27.85
C GLY A 52 -12.99 -10.30 -27.85
N ALA A 53 -14.26 -10.39 -28.25
CA ALA A 53 -14.96 -11.65 -28.35
C ALA A 53 -14.31 -12.58 -29.41
N GLY A 54 -13.95 -12.03 -30.57
CA GLY A 54 -13.26 -12.76 -31.63
C GLY A 54 -11.89 -13.29 -31.20
N PHE A 55 -11.13 -12.52 -30.41
CA PHE A 55 -9.86 -12.96 -29.83
C PHE A 55 -10.03 -14.16 -28.90
N LEU A 56 -11.02 -14.12 -28.01
CA LEU A 56 -11.30 -15.26 -27.13
C LEU A 56 -11.74 -16.50 -27.92
N GLU A 57 -12.60 -16.34 -28.93
CA GLU A 57 -13.12 -17.46 -29.73
C GLU A 57 -12.09 -18.06 -30.70
N ARG A 58 -11.24 -17.24 -31.32
CA ARG A 58 -10.41 -17.63 -32.46
C ARG A 58 -8.93 -17.81 -32.12
N GLU A 59 -8.44 -17.15 -31.06
CA GLU A 59 -7.04 -17.23 -30.65
C GLU A 59 -6.86 -17.97 -29.33
N VAL A 60 -7.72 -17.72 -28.33
CA VAL A 60 -7.59 -18.36 -27.01
C VAL A 60 -8.26 -19.74 -26.97
N ALA A 61 -9.54 -19.84 -27.38
CA ALA A 61 -10.31 -21.07 -27.27
C ALA A 61 -9.72 -22.30 -28.00
N PRO A 62 -9.06 -22.17 -29.17
CA PRO A 62 -8.38 -23.30 -29.80
C PRO A 62 -7.22 -23.89 -28.99
N LEU A 63 -6.62 -23.09 -28.09
CA LEU A 63 -5.50 -23.47 -27.23
C LEU A 63 -5.93 -23.75 -25.78
N ASN A 64 -7.11 -23.26 -25.37
CA ASN A 64 -7.69 -23.46 -24.06
C ASN A 64 -9.21 -23.71 -24.18
N SER A 65 -9.61 -24.98 -24.13
CA SER A 65 -11.01 -25.40 -24.35
C SER A 65 -12.01 -24.85 -23.33
N ASN A 66 -11.56 -24.31 -22.19
CA ASN A 66 -12.46 -23.69 -21.20
C ASN A 66 -13.20 -22.48 -21.79
N TYR A 67 -12.62 -21.78 -22.77
CA TYR A 67 -13.28 -20.66 -23.45
C TYR A 67 -14.28 -21.11 -24.53
N ALA A 68 -14.32 -22.41 -24.86
CA ALA A 68 -15.27 -23.01 -25.81
C ALA A 68 -16.42 -23.78 -25.13
N ASP A 69 -16.33 -24.04 -23.82
CA ASP A 69 -17.38 -24.70 -23.06
C ASP A 69 -18.55 -23.76 -22.73
N ASP A 70 -19.56 -24.26 -22.03
CA ASP A 70 -20.77 -23.48 -21.75
C ASP A 70 -20.50 -22.28 -20.83
N VAL A 71 -19.55 -22.39 -19.88
CA VAL A 71 -19.14 -21.27 -19.01
C VAL A 71 -18.32 -20.27 -19.82
N GLY A 72 -17.40 -20.74 -20.65
CA GLY A 72 -16.60 -19.92 -21.57
C GLY A 72 -17.46 -19.11 -22.54
N LYS A 73 -18.53 -19.69 -23.08
CA LYS A 73 -19.48 -18.97 -23.95
C LYS A 73 -20.19 -17.84 -23.21
N LEU A 74 -20.55 -18.02 -21.94
CA LEU A 74 -21.10 -16.93 -21.12
C LEU A 74 -20.07 -15.80 -20.94
N VAL A 75 -18.78 -16.13 -20.77
CA VAL A 75 -17.70 -15.12 -20.72
C VAL A 75 -17.61 -14.36 -22.04
N VAL A 76 -17.60 -15.07 -23.17
CA VAL A 76 -17.52 -14.44 -24.50
C VAL A 76 -18.73 -13.56 -24.80
N GLU A 77 -19.94 -13.97 -24.44
CA GLU A 77 -21.16 -13.15 -24.58
C GLU A 77 -21.04 -11.83 -23.79
N GLN A 78 -20.53 -11.90 -22.56
CA GLN A 78 -20.27 -10.72 -21.75
C GLN A 78 -19.20 -9.81 -22.36
N VAL A 79 -18.15 -10.34 -22.97
CA VAL A 79 -17.14 -9.52 -23.68
C VAL A 79 -17.74 -8.85 -24.90
N ARG A 80 -18.61 -9.54 -25.65
CA ARG A 80 -19.24 -9.00 -26.85
C ARG A 80 -20.25 -7.88 -26.56
N TYR A 81 -20.95 -7.95 -25.43
CA TYR A 81 -22.11 -7.09 -25.16
C TYR A 81 -22.09 -6.34 -23.82
N GLY A 82 -21.06 -6.56 -23.00
CA GLY A 82 -20.94 -5.99 -21.66
C GLY A 82 -20.46 -4.54 -21.61
N SER A 83 -20.03 -3.96 -22.74
CA SER A 83 -19.65 -2.54 -22.79
C SER A 83 -20.89 -1.63 -22.73
N SER A 84 -20.82 -0.60 -21.89
CA SER A 84 -21.86 0.45 -21.79
C SER A 84 -22.08 1.20 -23.10
N ALA A 85 -21.09 1.26 -23.99
CA ALA A 85 -21.20 1.88 -25.31
C ALA A 85 -22.17 1.16 -26.27
N LYS A 86 -22.51 -0.12 -26.03
CA LYS A 86 -23.38 -0.94 -26.88
C LYS A 86 -24.87 -0.90 -26.48
N VAL A 87 -25.43 0.31 -26.36
CA VAL A 87 -26.86 0.48 -25.99
C VAL A 87 -27.81 -0.06 -27.06
N GLY A 88 -27.44 0.02 -28.36
CA GLY A 88 -28.29 -0.35 -29.50
C GLY A 88 -28.40 -1.85 -29.82
N ASP A 89 -27.36 -2.65 -29.52
CA ASP A 89 -27.30 -4.09 -29.86
C ASP A 89 -27.96 -4.99 -28.80
N ALA A 90 -28.37 -4.42 -27.65
CA ALA A 90 -29.00 -5.14 -26.55
C ALA A 90 -30.43 -5.62 -26.84
N ALA A 91 -31.01 -5.26 -27.99
CA ALA A 91 -32.34 -5.70 -28.39
C ALA A 91 -32.41 -7.21 -28.72
N GLY A 92 -31.26 -7.86 -28.95
CA GLY A 92 -31.17 -9.28 -29.31
C GLY A 92 -30.71 -10.24 -28.20
N ILE A 93 -30.35 -9.73 -27.02
CA ILE A 93 -29.77 -10.52 -25.92
C ILE A 93 -30.89 -10.93 -24.96
N ASN A 94 -30.79 -12.13 -24.38
CA ASN A 94 -31.75 -12.58 -23.37
C ASN A 94 -31.69 -11.66 -22.14
N ALA A 95 -32.86 -11.27 -21.63
CA ALA A 95 -33.03 -10.43 -20.45
C ALA A 95 -32.31 -10.97 -19.18
N THR A 96 -32.05 -12.27 -19.12
CA THR A 96 -31.31 -12.95 -18.04
C THR A 96 -29.79 -13.04 -18.29
N SER A 97 -29.27 -12.45 -19.36
CA SER A 97 -27.84 -12.54 -19.69
C SER A 97 -26.99 -11.76 -18.69
N LEU A 98 -25.87 -12.36 -18.29
CA LEU A 98 -24.85 -11.73 -17.43
C LEU A 98 -24.25 -10.46 -18.06
N ALA A 99 -24.33 -10.31 -19.39
CA ALA A 99 -23.86 -9.10 -20.08
C ALA A 99 -24.57 -7.83 -19.59
N HIS A 100 -25.84 -7.93 -19.17
CA HIS A 100 -26.58 -6.80 -18.59
C HIS A 100 -25.97 -6.32 -17.27
N LEU A 101 -25.44 -7.22 -16.44
CA LEU A 101 -24.78 -6.90 -15.18
C LEU A 101 -23.42 -6.23 -15.42
N VAL A 102 -22.64 -6.77 -16.38
CA VAL A 102 -21.36 -6.18 -16.78
C VAL A 102 -21.58 -4.77 -17.32
N ARG A 103 -22.56 -4.58 -18.20
CA ARG A 103 -22.90 -3.28 -18.77
C ARG A 103 -23.32 -2.25 -17.72
N PHE A 104 -24.14 -2.67 -16.77
CA PHE A 104 -24.54 -1.85 -15.64
C PHE A 104 -23.34 -1.42 -14.79
N ALA A 105 -22.45 -2.36 -14.49
CA ALA A 105 -21.26 -2.12 -13.68
C ALA A 105 -20.21 -1.26 -14.39
N ASP A 106 -20.01 -1.48 -15.68
CA ASP A 106 -19.11 -0.73 -16.55
C ASP A 106 -19.48 0.77 -16.54
N GLY A 107 -20.77 1.09 -16.75
CA GLY A 107 -21.25 2.47 -16.69
C GLY A 107 -21.07 3.16 -15.33
N ILE A 108 -21.10 2.40 -14.23
CA ILE A 108 -20.80 2.92 -12.88
C ILE A 108 -19.29 3.13 -12.71
N SER A 109 -18.48 2.17 -13.14
CA SER A 109 -17.01 2.23 -13.06
C SER A 109 -16.44 3.40 -13.87
N LEU A 110 -16.96 3.65 -15.08
CA LEU A 110 -16.60 4.78 -15.94
C LEU A 110 -17.18 6.14 -15.49
N GLY A 111 -18.11 6.17 -14.54
CA GLY A 111 -18.78 7.42 -14.16
C GLY A 111 -19.66 8.03 -15.26
N CYS A 112 -19.88 7.35 -16.39
CA CYS A 112 -20.71 7.82 -17.52
C CYS A 112 -22.21 7.55 -17.31
N GLY A 113 -22.58 6.77 -16.30
CA GLY A 113 -23.96 6.48 -15.91
C GLY A 113 -24.52 5.18 -16.50
N ILE A 114 -25.65 4.72 -15.95
CA ILE A 114 -26.22 3.38 -16.21
C ILE A 114 -26.84 3.22 -17.61
N ASN A 115 -27.30 4.31 -18.24
CA ASN A 115 -27.91 4.27 -19.58
C ASN A 115 -26.99 4.86 -20.66
N GLY A 116 -25.69 5.02 -20.37
CA GLY A 116 -24.81 5.92 -21.11
C GLY A 116 -24.79 5.68 -22.62
N ALA A 117 -25.32 6.63 -23.39
CA ALA A 117 -24.50 7.10 -24.50
C ALA A 117 -23.36 7.89 -23.84
N PRO A 118 -22.09 7.66 -24.22
CA PRO A 118 -21.01 8.47 -23.70
C PRO A 118 -21.32 9.94 -23.99
N ASN A 119 -21.28 10.80 -22.98
CA ASN A 119 -21.29 12.25 -23.20
C ASN A 119 -20.06 12.71 -23.99
N ALA A 120 -19.10 11.82 -24.24
CA ALA A 120 -18.15 11.92 -25.33
C ALA A 120 -18.71 11.15 -26.54
N SER A 121 -19.43 11.84 -27.42
CA SER A 121 -19.49 11.42 -28.81
C SER A 121 -18.05 11.15 -29.26
N PHE A 122 -17.75 9.91 -29.71
CA PHE A 122 -16.45 9.56 -30.28
C PHE A 122 -16.02 10.69 -31.22
N CYS A 123 -15.02 11.46 -30.81
CA CYS A 123 -14.42 12.52 -31.59
C CYS A 123 -13.14 11.95 -32.19
N PRO A 124 -13.11 11.66 -33.50
CA PRO A 124 -11.89 11.18 -34.16
C PRO A 124 -10.70 12.13 -33.95
N GLU A 125 -10.98 13.40 -33.66
CA GLU A 125 -10.01 14.47 -33.42
C GLU A 125 -9.36 14.42 -32.03
N THR A 126 -9.98 13.78 -31.03
CA THR A 126 -9.46 13.66 -29.66
C THR A 126 -8.94 12.27 -29.32
N TYR A 127 -9.18 11.29 -30.19
CA TYR A 127 -8.76 9.90 -30.02
C TYR A 127 -7.30 9.69 -30.43
N ASP A 128 -6.52 9.05 -29.56
CA ASP A 128 -5.10 8.80 -29.76
C ASP A 128 -4.78 7.35 -29.38
N CYS A 129 -4.50 6.50 -30.38
CA CYS A 129 -4.24 5.06 -30.14
C CYS A 129 -3.02 4.82 -29.25
N ASP A 130 -2.09 5.77 -29.23
CA ASP A 130 -0.81 5.70 -28.53
C ASP A 130 -0.82 6.54 -27.24
N ALA A 131 -2.01 7.00 -26.80
CA ALA A 131 -2.14 7.76 -25.56
C ALA A 131 -1.64 6.97 -24.36
N GLU A 132 -0.73 7.59 -23.62
CA GLU A 132 -0.26 7.09 -22.34
C GLU A 132 -1.28 7.37 -21.22
N LEU A 133 -1.24 6.53 -20.18
CA LEU A 133 -2.08 6.70 -19.00
C LEU A 133 -1.68 7.97 -18.25
N ARG A 134 -2.60 8.91 -18.03
CA ARG A 134 -2.33 10.07 -17.17
C ARG A 134 -2.21 9.63 -15.72
N LYS A 135 -1.30 10.25 -14.98
CA LYS A 135 -1.18 10.03 -13.53
C LYS A 135 -2.42 10.56 -12.82
N ILE A 136 -2.99 9.75 -11.92
CA ILE A 136 -4.13 10.16 -11.07
C ILE A 136 -3.83 11.41 -10.24
N PHE A 137 -2.55 11.66 -9.92
CA PHE A 137 -2.09 12.84 -9.18
C PHE A 137 -2.34 14.15 -9.93
N ASN A 138 -2.50 14.12 -11.25
CA ASN A 138 -2.74 15.30 -12.08
C ASN A 138 -4.04 16.04 -11.73
N ILE A 139 -4.99 15.37 -11.08
CA ILE A 139 -6.30 15.95 -10.72
C ILE A 139 -6.45 16.20 -9.22
N ILE A 140 -5.50 15.80 -8.39
CA ILE A 140 -5.58 15.93 -6.93
C ILE A 140 -5.46 17.40 -6.53
N ASP A 141 -6.23 17.81 -5.53
CA ASP A 141 -6.30 19.16 -4.99
C ASP A 141 -6.59 20.24 -6.04
N GLY A 142 -7.39 19.90 -7.05
CA GLY A 142 -7.82 20.81 -8.11
C GLY A 142 -6.76 21.09 -9.18
N ARG A 143 -5.66 20.32 -9.19
CA ARG A 143 -4.63 20.42 -10.23
C ARG A 143 -5.14 19.95 -11.60
N SER A 144 -4.39 20.31 -12.63
CA SER A 144 -4.72 20.01 -14.03
C SER A 144 -3.46 19.77 -14.88
N ASP A 145 -2.48 19.05 -14.33
CA ASP A 145 -1.23 18.70 -15.00
C ASP A 145 -1.42 17.57 -16.04
N ASP A 146 -0.40 17.27 -16.84
CA ASP A 146 -0.47 16.24 -17.89
C ASP A 146 0.65 15.19 -17.81
N ASN A 147 1.10 14.87 -16.60
CA ASN A 147 2.10 13.82 -16.41
C ASN A 147 1.52 12.44 -16.76
N THR A 148 2.30 11.61 -17.46
CA THR A 148 1.87 10.29 -17.94
C THR A 148 2.69 9.14 -17.33
N ILE A 149 2.19 7.93 -17.53
CA ILE A 149 2.84 6.66 -17.19
C ILE A 149 3.11 5.94 -18.51
N PRO A 150 4.38 5.69 -18.85
CA PRO A 150 4.72 5.00 -20.09
C PRO A 150 4.31 3.53 -20.01
N HIS A 151 4.04 2.93 -21.18
CA HIS A 151 3.71 1.51 -21.31
C HIS A 151 4.48 0.87 -22.47
N GLU A 152 4.60 -0.46 -22.43
CA GLU A 152 5.14 -1.24 -23.56
C GLU A 152 4.16 -1.25 -24.74
N SER A 153 4.56 -1.76 -25.91
CA SER A 153 3.67 -1.79 -27.08
C SER A 153 2.40 -2.61 -26.82
N TYR A 154 1.24 -2.16 -27.33
CA TYR A 154 -0.02 -2.90 -27.20
C TYR A 154 0.06 -4.34 -27.75
N SER A 155 0.88 -4.58 -28.77
CA SER A 155 1.16 -5.93 -29.28
C SER A 155 1.82 -6.83 -28.24
N SER A 156 2.83 -6.33 -27.51
CA SER A 156 3.53 -7.08 -26.46
C SER A 156 2.59 -7.36 -25.28
N ILE A 157 1.77 -6.37 -24.92
CA ILE A 157 0.72 -6.52 -23.90
C ILE A 157 -0.26 -7.62 -24.30
N LEU A 158 -0.77 -7.59 -25.54
CA LEU A 158 -1.74 -8.56 -26.05
C LEU A 158 -1.15 -9.97 -26.08
N ASP A 159 0.09 -10.13 -26.52
CA ASP A 159 0.78 -11.43 -26.54
C ASP A 159 0.89 -12.02 -25.13
N ARG A 160 1.24 -11.21 -24.14
CA ARG A 160 1.31 -11.63 -22.72
C ARG A 160 -0.05 -11.99 -22.16
N ILE A 161 -1.10 -11.22 -22.49
CA ILE A 161 -2.48 -11.55 -22.11
C ILE A 161 -2.88 -12.89 -22.74
N ARG A 162 -2.62 -13.10 -24.04
CA ARG A 162 -2.90 -14.37 -24.74
C ARG A 162 -2.20 -15.54 -24.07
N GLU A 163 -0.89 -15.42 -23.82
CA GLU A 163 -0.11 -16.46 -23.15
C GLU A 163 -0.66 -16.78 -21.76
N GLY A 164 -1.01 -15.76 -20.97
CA GLY A 164 -1.61 -15.94 -19.65
C GLY A 164 -2.97 -16.63 -19.70
N LEU A 165 -3.85 -16.24 -20.63
CA LEU A 165 -5.19 -16.83 -20.79
C LEU A 165 -5.14 -18.27 -21.31
N VAL A 166 -4.17 -18.62 -22.15
CA VAL A 166 -3.98 -20.01 -22.62
C VAL A 166 -3.65 -20.96 -21.46
N HIS A 167 -2.97 -20.47 -20.41
CA HIS A 167 -2.56 -21.27 -19.26
C HIS A 167 -3.49 -21.13 -18.03
N THR A 168 -4.47 -20.23 -18.08
CA THR A 168 -5.41 -19.98 -16.97
C THR A 168 -6.77 -20.61 -17.26
N GLY A 169 -7.20 -21.55 -16.42
CA GLY A 169 -8.52 -22.18 -16.56
C GLY A 169 -9.63 -21.37 -15.89
N ILE A 170 -10.82 -21.34 -16.50
CA ILE A 170 -12.00 -20.66 -15.96
C ILE A 170 -12.50 -21.38 -14.71
N SER A 171 -12.14 -20.85 -13.55
CA SER A 171 -12.42 -21.42 -12.23
C SER A 171 -12.30 -20.35 -11.15
N ARG A 172 -12.85 -20.58 -9.95
CA ARG A 172 -12.70 -19.68 -8.79
C ARG A 172 -11.23 -19.36 -8.50
N ALA A 173 -10.36 -20.37 -8.58
CA ALA A 173 -8.94 -20.25 -8.30
C ALA A 173 -8.21 -19.46 -9.41
N GLY A 174 -8.65 -19.60 -10.66
CA GLY A 174 -8.08 -18.85 -11.78
C GLY A 174 -8.44 -17.36 -11.80
N ILE A 175 -9.47 -16.90 -11.06
CA ILE A 175 -9.82 -15.47 -10.99
C ILE A 175 -8.66 -14.65 -10.42
N ASP A 176 -8.03 -15.15 -9.36
CA ASP A 176 -6.91 -14.45 -8.74
C ASP A 176 -5.68 -14.43 -9.68
N SER A 177 -5.48 -15.48 -10.48
CA SER A 177 -4.47 -15.50 -11.54
C SER A 177 -4.77 -14.49 -12.66
N LEU A 178 -6.03 -14.36 -13.06
CA LEU A 178 -6.46 -13.37 -14.05
C LEU A 178 -6.28 -11.93 -13.53
N LEU A 179 -6.62 -11.67 -12.27
CA LEU A 179 -6.39 -10.38 -11.64
C LEU A 179 -4.89 -10.02 -11.63
N ASN A 180 -4.01 -10.96 -11.28
CA ASN A 180 -2.56 -10.73 -11.30
C ASN A 180 -2.04 -10.48 -12.72
N LEU A 181 -2.53 -11.26 -13.71
CA LEU A 181 -2.16 -11.09 -15.11
C LEU A 181 -2.50 -9.67 -15.58
N LEU A 182 -3.75 -9.25 -15.38
CA LEU A 182 -4.22 -7.93 -15.80
C LEU A 182 -3.55 -6.80 -15.02
N GLU A 183 -3.23 -6.96 -13.74
CA GLU A 183 -2.48 -5.95 -12.97
C GLU A 183 -1.12 -5.66 -13.60
N VAL A 184 -0.44 -6.71 -14.08
CA VAL A 184 0.89 -6.59 -14.70
C VAL A 184 0.83 -6.10 -16.13
N THR A 185 -0.17 -6.50 -16.92
CA THR A 185 -0.24 -6.18 -18.36
C THR A 185 -1.06 -4.92 -18.66
N ALA A 186 -2.10 -4.66 -17.86
CA ALA A 186 -3.08 -3.61 -18.11
C ALA A 186 -3.07 -2.49 -17.03
N GLY A 187 -2.17 -2.56 -16.06
CA GLY A 187 -2.07 -1.58 -14.96
C GLY A 187 -1.44 -0.23 -15.33
N SER A 188 -0.80 -0.13 -16.50
CA SER A 188 -0.13 1.09 -17.01
C SER A 188 -0.75 1.65 -18.30
N ILE A 189 -1.81 1.05 -18.83
CA ILE A 189 -2.51 1.54 -20.02
C ILE A 189 -3.85 2.17 -19.63
N PRO A 190 -4.30 3.22 -20.32
CA PRO A 190 -5.56 3.89 -20.00
C PRO A 190 -6.77 3.05 -20.40
N THR A 191 -7.87 3.18 -19.66
CA THR A 191 -9.16 2.57 -20.00
C THR A 191 -9.72 3.18 -21.28
N SER A 192 -9.73 4.51 -21.37
CA SER A 192 -10.11 5.27 -22.57
C SER A 192 -8.97 6.18 -22.99
N THR A 193 -8.77 6.28 -24.30
CA THR A 193 -7.79 7.21 -24.90
C THR A 193 -8.41 8.53 -25.34
N ASP A 194 -9.69 8.77 -25.02
CA ASP A 194 -10.30 10.08 -25.23
C ASP A 194 -9.71 11.08 -24.22
N LYS A 195 -9.02 12.09 -24.75
CA LYS A 195 -8.36 13.15 -23.96
C LYS A 195 -9.34 13.99 -23.13
N ALA A 196 -10.65 13.95 -23.44
CA ALA A 196 -11.70 14.57 -22.65
C ALA A 196 -12.21 13.72 -21.47
N GLY A 197 -11.81 12.44 -21.38
CA GLY A 197 -12.39 11.43 -20.48
C GLY A 197 -11.45 10.86 -19.41
N LEU A 198 -11.69 9.60 -19.03
CA LEU A 198 -10.99 8.83 -17.98
C LEU A 198 -9.63 8.27 -18.44
N ILE A 199 -8.77 9.13 -18.95
CA ILE A 199 -7.40 8.73 -19.32
C ILE A 199 -6.50 8.57 -18.07
N ASP A 200 -7.00 8.86 -16.87
CA ASP A 200 -6.31 8.72 -15.58
C ASP A 200 -6.61 7.42 -14.83
N VAL A 201 -7.47 6.56 -15.40
CA VAL A 201 -7.83 5.25 -14.83
C VAL A 201 -7.26 4.14 -15.71
N SER A 202 -6.48 3.24 -15.11
CA SER A 202 -5.91 2.11 -15.84
C SER A 202 -6.99 1.11 -16.25
N LEU A 203 -6.77 0.43 -17.39
CA LEU A 203 -7.70 -0.60 -17.87
C LEU A 203 -7.88 -1.71 -16.82
N TYR A 204 -6.83 -2.05 -16.08
CA TYR A 204 -6.91 -2.99 -14.96
C TYR A 204 -7.84 -2.49 -13.82
N ASP A 205 -7.64 -1.26 -13.35
CA ASP A 205 -8.43 -0.71 -12.24
C ASP A 205 -9.91 -0.68 -12.62
N HIS A 206 -10.22 -0.27 -13.86
CA HIS A 206 -11.56 -0.27 -14.42
C HIS A 206 -12.17 -1.67 -14.47
N ALA A 207 -11.47 -2.64 -15.08
CA ALA A 207 -11.94 -4.02 -15.18
C ALA A 207 -12.19 -4.63 -13.77
N LYS A 208 -11.29 -4.36 -12.82
CA LYS A 208 -11.41 -4.80 -11.43
C LYS A 208 -12.65 -4.21 -10.75
N THR A 209 -12.88 -2.90 -10.87
CA THR A 209 -14.05 -2.25 -10.27
C THR A 209 -15.35 -2.66 -10.93
N THR A 210 -15.38 -2.80 -12.26
CA THR A 210 -16.53 -3.34 -13.00
C THR A 210 -16.89 -4.74 -12.50
N ALA A 211 -15.91 -5.63 -12.34
CA ALA A 211 -16.14 -6.98 -11.84
C ALA A 211 -16.66 -7.00 -10.39
N GLY A 212 -16.13 -6.16 -9.50
CA GLY A 212 -16.62 -6.03 -8.13
C GLY A 212 -18.07 -5.52 -8.04
N ILE A 213 -18.40 -4.49 -8.83
CA ILE A 213 -19.76 -3.91 -8.88
C ILE A 213 -20.76 -4.91 -9.47
N ALA A 214 -20.40 -5.59 -10.57
CA ALA A 214 -21.25 -6.58 -11.22
C ALA A 214 -21.60 -7.74 -10.27
N ALA A 215 -20.60 -8.26 -9.54
CA ALA A 215 -20.83 -9.32 -8.56
C ALA A 215 -21.75 -8.90 -7.41
N CYS A 216 -21.62 -7.65 -6.93
CA CYS A 216 -22.52 -7.13 -5.91
C CYS A 216 -23.96 -6.97 -6.43
N ALA A 217 -24.12 -6.41 -7.64
CA ALA A 217 -25.43 -6.26 -8.26
C ALA A 217 -26.11 -7.61 -8.50
N HIS A 218 -25.35 -8.60 -8.96
CA HIS A 218 -25.82 -9.97 -9.15
C HIS A 218 -26.33 -10.58 -7.84
N ALA A 219 -25.50 -10.59 -6.79
CA ALA A 219 -25.89 -11.16 -5.50
C ALA A 219 -27.08 -10.43 -4.87
N TRP A 220 -27.19 -9.11 -5.08
CA TRP A 220 -28.32 -8.32 -4.61
C TRP A 220 -29.62 -8.69 -5.34
N LEU A 221 -29.59 -8.81 -6.68
CA LEU A 221 -30.76 -9.21 -7.47
C LEU A 221 -31.18 -10.66 -7.20
N GLU A 222 -30.22 -11.58 -7.03
CA GLU A 222 -30.49 -12.95 -6.61
C GLU A 222 -31.25 -13.00 -5.28
N ALA A 223 -30.85 -12.19 -4.29
CA ALA A 223 -31.52 -12.10 -2.99
C ALA A 223 -32.95 -11.53 -3.08
N GLN A 224 -33.25 -10.74 -4.12
CA GLN A 224 -34.61 -10.28 -4.42
C GLN A 224 -35.41 -11.26 -5.28
N GLY A 225 -34.81 -12.37 -5.72
CA GLY A 225 -35.44 -13.31 -6.65
C GLY A 225 -35.60 -12.78 -8.08
N ALA A 226 -34.84 -11.73 -8.45
CA ALA A 226 -34.87 -11.11 -9.77
C ALA A 226 -33.88 -11.80 -10.72
N SER A 227 -34.38 -12.35 -11.82
CA SER A 227 -33.58 -13.00 -12.88
C SER A 227 -33.58 -12.23 -14.20
N ASP A 228 -34.57 -11.35 -14.41
CA ASP A 228 -34.60 -10.40 -15.53
C ASP A 228 -33.70 -9.20 -15.19
N TYR A 229 -32.43 -9.31 -15.55
CA TYR A 229 -31.43 -8.27 -15.29
C TYR A 229 -31.66 -7.04 -16.16
N GLN A 230 -32.13 -7.21 -17.40
CA GLN A 230 -32.41 -6.10 -18.31
C GLN A 230 -33.46 -5.13 -17.71
N THR A 231 -34.62 -5.65 -17.34
CA THR A 231 -35.68 -4.82 -16.75
C THR A 231 -35.26 -4.32 -15.37
N SER A 232 -34.64 -5.18 -14.55
CA SER A 232 -34.29 -4.83 -13.17
C SER A 232 -33.20 -3.77 -13.06
N LEU A 233 -32.33 -3.59 -14.05
CA LEU A 233 -31.23 -2.62 -13.98
C LEU A 233 -31.47 -1.36 -14.81
N PHE A 234 -32.28 -1.45 -15.88
CA PHE A 234 -32.41 -0.37 -16.87
C PHE A 234 -33.83 0.24 -16.99
N ALA A 235 -34.87 -0.36 -16.39
CA ALA A 235 -36.23 0.21 -16.46
C ALA A 235 -36.39 1.47 -15.58
N GLU A 236 -37.02 2.52 -16.11
CA GLU A 236 -37.35 3.73 -15.35
C GLU A 236 -38.57 3.51 -14.43
N GLY A 237 -38.42 3.72 -13.11
CA GLY A 237 -39.52 3.63 -12.14
C GLY A 237 -39.14 3.15 -10.73
N HIS A 238 -40.14 3.02 -9.84
CA HIS A 238 -39.95 2.54 -8.45
C HIS A 238 -39.69 1.03 -8.39
N GLY A 239 -38.59 0.61 -7.72
CA GLY A 239 -38.23 -0.79 -7.52
C GLY A 239 -36.71 -1.03 -7.55
N ALA A 240 -36.31 -2.27 -7.78
CA ALA A 240 -34.91 -2.70 -7.96
C ALA A 240 -34.16 -1.96 -9.09
N GLY A 241 -34.87 -1.41 -10.08
CA GLY A 241 -34.31 -0.57 -11.16
C GLY A 241 -34.11 0.90 -10.80
N SER A 242 -34.40 1.32 -9.57
CA SER A 242 -34.09 2.67 -9.14
C SER A 242 -32.59 2.84 -8.96
N ARG A 243 -32.01 3.85 -9.62
CA ARG A 243 -30.61 4.27 -9.38
C ARG A 243 -30.33 4.69 -7.92
N GLY A 244 -31.40 4.88 -7.13
CA GLY A 244 -31.36 5.09 -5.69
C GLY A 244 -31.43 3.83 -4.82
N ALA A 245 -31.62 2.64 -5.40
CA ALA A 245 -31.67 1.38 -4.67
C ALA A 245 -30.33 1.10 -3.98
N GLN A 246 -30.38 0.82 -2.68
CA GLN A 246 -29.20 0.57 -1.86
C GLN A 246 -28.68 -0.86 -2.12
N MET A 247 -28.05 -1.06 -3.28
CA MET A 247 -27.58 -2.37 -3.75
C MET A 247 -26.27 -2.81 -3.09
N PHE A 248 -25.50 -1.85 -2.56
CA PHE A 248 -24.12 -2.06 -2.15
C PHE A 248 -23.89 -1.70 -0.68
N LEU A 249 -22.83 -2.26 -0.11
CA LEU A 249 -22.25 -1.90 1.17
C LEU A 249 -20.79 -1.51 0.94
N LEU A 250 -20.45 -0.27 1.27
CA LEU A 250 -19.05 0.12 1.41
C LEU A 250 -18.60 -0.30 2.80
N PHE A 251 -17.76 -1.33 2.87
CA PHE A 251 -17.21 -1.89 4.11
C PHE A 251 -15.77 -1.44 4.30
N SER A 252 -15.37 -1.21 5.55
CA SER A 252 -13.98 -1.05 5.91
C SER A 252 -13.67 -1.68 7.27
N CYS A 253 -12.43 -2.13 7.41
CA CYS A 253 -11.84 -2.47 8.69
C CYS A 253 -10.52 -1.70 8.92
N ASP A 254 -10.25 -1.42 10.19
CA ASP A 254 -9.14 -0.57 10.65
C ASP A 254 -8.52 -1.19 11.91
N MET A 255 -7.26 -1.60 11.79
CA MET A 255 -6.48 -2.21 12.86
C MET A 255 -5.81 -1.16 13.73
N SER A 256 -6.28 -1.01 14.97
CA SER A 256 -5.67 -0.14 15.98
C SER A 256 -4.62 -0.87 16.80
N GLY A 257 -3.52 -0.18 17.13
CA GLY A 257 -2.44 -0.68 17.98
C GLY A 257 -1.21 -1.20 17.21
N ILE A 258 -1.17 -1.06 15.89
CA ILE A 258 -0.07 -1.55 15.03
C ILE A 258 1.30 -1.08 15.51
N GLN A 259 1.49 0.23 15.66
CA GLN A 259 2.78 0.80 16.07
C GLN A 259 3.22 0.26 17.44
N SER A 260 2.32 0.26 18.42
CA SER A 260 2.61 -0.31 19.75
C SER A 260 2.97 -1.79 19.66
N PHE A 261 2.24 -2.58 18.87
CA PHE A 261 2.51 -4.00 18.68
C PHE A 261 3.87 -4.25 18.02
N ILE A 262 4.25 -3.46 17.00
CA ILE A 262 5.51 -3.64 16.30
C ILE A 262 6.68 -3.17 17.19
N TYR A 263 6.58 -1.99 17.80
CA TYR A 263 7.72 -1.32 18.42
C TYR A 263 7.91 -1.59 19.91
N THR A 264 6.90 -2.07 20.65
CA THR A 264 7.02 -2.35 22.11
C THR A 264 7.71 -3.69 22.35
N ILE A 265 9.00 -3.76 22.00
CA ILE A 265 9.84 -4.95 22.18
C ILE A 265 11.18 -4.60 22.83
N SER A 266 11.58 -5.39 23.83
CA SER A 266 12.69 -5.03 24.74
C SER A 266 13.78 -6.10 24.96
N GLY A 267 13.77 -7.21 24.20
CA GLY A 267 14.75 -8.30 24.32
C GLY A 267 15.90 -8.27 23.32
N SER A 268 16.93 -9.11 23.54
CA SER A 268 18.06 -9.29 22.62
C SER A 268 17.66 -9.91 21.26
N GLY A 269 16.47 -10.53 21.19
CA GLY A 269 15.86 -11.04 19.97
C GLY A 269 14.90 -10.04 19.28
N ALA A 270 14.65 -8.87 19.89
CA ALA A 270 13.66 -7.89 19.43
C ALA A 270 13.93 -7.45 17.98
N LEU A 271 15.18 -7.09 17.67
CA LEU A 271 15.60 -6.65 16.35
C LEU A 271 15.34 -7.69 15.24
N LYS A 272 15.37 -8.99 15.58
CA LYS A 272 15.06 -10.07 14.64
C LYS A 272 13.54 -10.20 14.42
N GLN A 273 12.75 -10.04 15.47
CA GLN A 273 11.28 -10.24 15.42
C GLN A 273 10.50 -9.05 14.82
N LEU A 274 11.13 -7.89 14.69
CA LEU A 274 10.46 -6.66 14.28
C LEU A 274 9.80 -6.77 12.90
N ARG A 275 10.56 -7.20 11.88
CA ARG A 275 10.03 -7.47 10.54
C ARG A 275 8.98 -8.59 10.54
N ALA A 276 9.15 -9.58 11.44
CA ALA A 276 8.18 -10.66 11.59
C ALA A 276 6.81 -10.14 12.00
N ARG A 277 6.78 -9.16 12.91
CA ARG A 277 5.56 -8.52 13.37
C ARG A 277 4.90 -7.71 12.26
N SER A 278 5.66 -6.88 11.54
CA SER A 278 5.13 -6.11 10.41
C SER A 278 4.55 -7.03 9.34
N LEU A 279 5.29 -8.05 8.88
CA LEU A 279 4.77 -9.01 7.90
C LEU A 279 3.51 -9.69 8.41
N TYR A 280 3.54 -10.12 9.67
CA TYR A 280 2.43 -10.87 10.24
C TYR A 280 1.14 -10.05 10.25
N LEU A 281 1.20 -8.75 10.56
CA LEU A 281 0.03 -7.89 10.52
C LEU A 281 -0.50 -7.66 9.10
N GLU A 282 0.40 -7.51 8.12
CA GLU A 282 0.02 -7.40 6.71
C GLU A 282 -0.71 -8.66 6.24
N LEU A 283 -0.12 -9.83 6.43
CA LEU A 283 -0.72 -11.12 6.04
C LEU A 283 -1.97 -11.46 6.87
N LEU A 284 -2.04 -11.02 8.12
CA LEU A 284 -3.24 -11.13 8.95
C LEU A 284 -4.39 -10.34 8.32
N LEU A 285 -4.15 -9.10 7.87
CA LEU A 285 -5.17 -8.28 7.22
C LEU A 285 -5.58 -8.87 5.86
N GLU A 286 -4.63 -9.33 5.06
CA GLU A 286 -4.91 -10.02 3.78
C GLU A 286 -5.80 -11.25 4.00
N HIS A 287 -5.46 -12.11 4.97
CA HIS A 287 -6.25 -13.31 5.28
C HIS A 287 -7.63 -12.97 5.86
N ILE A 288 -7.76 -11.87 6.62
CA ILE A 288 -9.04 -11.38 7.10
C ILE A 288 -9.91 -10.92 5.93
N ALA A 289 -9.37 -10.10 5.02
CA ALA A 289 -10.09 -9.61 3.85
C ALA A 289 -10.56 -10.77 2.96
N ASP A 290 -9.65 -11.69 2.61
CA ASP A 290 -10.02 -12.84 1.77
C ASP A 290 -10.95 -13.82 2.50
N GLY A 291 -10.80 -13.97 3.82
CA GLY A 291 -11.71 -14.76 4.64
C GLY A 291 -13.15 -14.23 4.62
N LEU A 292 -13.33 -12.91 4.57
CA LEU A 292 -14.65 -12.29 4.39
C LEU A 292 -15.18 -12.53 2.97
N LEU A 293 -14.36 -12.32 1.95
CA LEU A 293 -14.73 -12.53 0.54
C LEU A 293 -15.20 -13.96 0.29
N ASP A 294 -14.48 -14.96 0.80
CA ASP A 294 -14.84 -16.37 0.63
C ASP A 294 -16.16 -16.75 1.34
N ARG A 295 -16.45 -16.14 2.50
CA ARG A 295 -17.76 -16.34 3.19
C ARG A 295 -18.93 -15.82 2.37
N LEU A 296 -18.71 -14.74 1.62
CA LEU A 296 -19.72 -14.09 0.79
C LEU A 296 -19.77 -14.65 -0.64
N GLY A 297 -18.86 -15.58 -1.00
CA GLY A 297 -18.73 -16.09 -2.37
C GLY A 297 -18.34 -14.99 -3.35
N LEU A 298 -17.36 -14.16 -2.95
CA LEU A 298 -16.77 -13.08 -3.73
C LEU A 298 -15.26 -13.32 -3.95
N CYS A 299 -14.61 -12.47 -4.73
CA CYS A 299 -13.15 -12.52 -4.97
C CYS A 299 -12.49 -11.15 -4.76
N ARG A 300 -11.16 -11.06 -4.95
CA ARG A 300 -10.37 -9.84 -4.71
C ARG A 300 -10.70 -8.66 -5.64
N ALA A 301 -11.53 -8.85 -6.67
CA ALA A 301 -12.11 -7.72 -7.41
C ALA A 301 -12.95 -6.80 -6.50
N ASN A 302 -13.55 -7.35 -5.43
CA ASN A 302 -14.31 -6.60 -4.43
C ASN A 302 -13.43 -5.93 -3.35
N LEU A 303 -12.11 -6.19 -3.35
CA LEU A 303 -11.15 -5.55 -2.45
C LEU A 303 -10.59 -4.29 -3.12
N LEU A 304 -11.08 -3.12 -2.70
CA LEU A 304 -10.70 -1.82 -3.26
C LEU A 304 -9.29 -1.42 -2.85
N TYR A 305 -8.94 -1.64 -1.58
CA TYR A 305 -7.63 -1.31 -1.01
C TYR A 305 -7.31 -2.19 0.21
N THR A 306 -6.02 -2.45 0.42
CA THR A 306 -5.44 -3.13 1.59
C THR A 306 -4.03 -2.57 1.85
N GLY A 307 -3.80 -2.08 3.07
CA GLY A 307 -2.52 -1.53 3.50
C GLY A 307 -2.66 -0.64 4.73
N GLY A 308 -1.57 -0.44 5.48
CA GLY A 308 -1.62 0.46 6.64
C GLY A 308 -2.43 -0.07 7.82
N GLY A 309 -2.84 -1.35 7.82
CA GLY A 309 -3.86 -1.85 8.76
C GLY A 309 -5.30 -1.55 8.36
N HIS A 310 -5.53 -0.97 7.18
CA HIS A 310 -6.85 -0.62 6.66
C HIS A 310 -7.19 -1.46 5.43
N ALA A 311 -8.45 -1.85 5.32
CA ALA A 311 -8.99 -2.43 4.09
C ALA A 311 -10.34 -1.80 3.74
N TYR A 312 -10.61 -1.64 2.45
CA TYR A 312 -11.89 -1.19 1.92
C TYR A 312 -12.43 -2.22 0.92
N LEU A 313 -13.69 -2.60 1.10
CA LEU A 313 -14.36 -3.59 0.28
C LEU A 313 -15.72 -3.06 -0.20
N LEU A 314 -16.10 -3.40 -1.42
CA LEU A 314 -17.46 -3.21 -1.92
C LEU A 314 -18.19 -4.55 -1.86
N LEU A 315 -19.26 -4.63 -1.07
CA LEU A 315 -20.00 -5.86 -0.80
C LEU A 315 -21.47 -5.70 -1.23
N PRO A 316 -22.21 -6.79 -1.49
CA PRO A 316 -23.64 -6.73 -1.79
C PRO A 316 -24.46 -6.38 -0.54
N ASN A 317 -25.48 -5.52 -0.67
CA ASN A 317 -26.36 -5.17 0.44
C ASN A 317 -27.55 -6.13 0.57
N THR A 318 -27.29 -7.32 1.10
CA THR A 318 -28.35 -8.32 1.36
C THR A 318 -28.47 -8.60 2.86
N PRO A 319 -29.66 -9.05 3.34
CA PRO A 319 -29.82 -9.51 4.71
C PRO A 319 -28.78 -10.57 5.13
N GLU A 320 -28.46 -11.49 4.22
CA GLU A 320 -27.47 -12.55 4.42
C GLU A 320 -26.07 -11.97 4.58
N THR A 321 -25.71 -10.96 3.78
CA THR A 321 -24.41 -10.28 3.87
C THR A 321 -24.26 -9.55 5.18
N VAL A 322 -25.30 -8.82 5.61
CA VAL A 322 -25.28 -8.12 6.91
C VAL A 322 -25.15 -9.11 8.06
N ALA A 323 -25.90 -10.21 8.04
CA ALA A 323 -25.78 -11.26 9.06
C ALA A 323 -24.39 -11.92 9.07
N ALA A 324 -23.79 -12.15 7.89
CA ALA A 324 -22.44 -12.67 7.76
C ALA A 324 -21.40 -11.69 8.33
N LEU A 325 -21.53 -10.38 8.07
CA LEU A 325 -20.67 -9.33 8.61
C LEU A 325 -20.73 -9.25 10.14
N GLU A 326 -21.94 -9.31 10.73
CA GLU A 326 -22.10 -9.30 12.19
C GLU A 326 -21.50 -10.54 12.86
N SER A 327 -21.67 -11.71 12.23
CA SER A 327 -21.06 -12.95 12.70
C SER A 327 -19.53 -12.90 12.60
N PHE A 328 -19.02 -12.40 11.47
CA PHE A 328 -17.60 -12.22 11.19
C PHE A 328 -16.93 -11.26 12.19
N ASP A 329 -17.52 -10.09 12.45
CA ASP A 329 -17.06 -9.11 13.44
C ASP A 329 -17.00 -9.72 14.85
N ARG A 330 -18.00 -10.52 15.24
CA ARG A 330 -18.03 -11.18 16.54
C ARG A 330 -16.92 -12.23 16.69
N GLU A 331 -16.69 -13.03 15.66
CA GLU A 331 -15.63 -14.04 15.63
C GLU A 331 -14.25 -13.40 15.72
N LEU A 332 -14.00 -12.37 14.90
CA LEU A 332 -12.75 -11.61 14.93
C LEU A 332 -12.52 -10.94 16.27
N ARG A 333 -13.52 -10.24 16.82
CA ARG A 333 -13.39 -9.62 18.15
C ARG A 333 -13.01 -10.65 19.21
N THR A 334 -13.60 -11.85 19.16
CA THR A 334 -13.28 -12.94 20.09
C THR A 334 -11.84 -13.42 19.90
N TRP A 335 -11.41 -13.61 18.65
CA TRP A 335 -10.06 -14.05 18.32
C TRP A 335 -9.00 -13.03 18.72
N PHE A 336 -9.19 -11.74 18.39
CA PHE A 336 -8.27 -10.66 18.76
C PHE A 336 -8.14 -10.52 20.29
N LEU A 337 -9.25 -10.58 21.02
CA LEU A 337 -9.21 -10.56 22.50
C LEU A 337 -8.44 -11.74 23.07
N ALA A 338 -8.60 -12.93 22.51
CA ALA A 338 -7.89 -14.12 22.98
C ALA A 338 -6.38 -14.08 22.68
N HIS A 339 -5.97 -13.51 21.56
CA HIS A 339 -4.57 -13.53 21.11
C HIS A 339 -3.77 -12.29 21.53
N TYR A 340 -4.42 -11.14 21.67
CA TYR A 340 -3.77 -9.83 21.88
C TYR A 340 -4.36 -9.02 23.02
N ARG A 341 -5.42 -9.49 23.69
CA ARG A 341 -6.14 -8.72 24.71
C ARG A 341 -6.55 -7.34 24.15
N THR A 342 -5.93 -6.28 24.65
CA THR A 342 -6.20 -4.89 24.27
C THR A 342 -5.12 -4.28 23.39
N ASP A 343 -4.03 -5.00 23.12
CA ASP A 343 -2.87 -4.49 22.38
C ASP A 343 -3.20 -4.26 20.90
N LEU A 344 -4.04 -5.12 20.33
CA LEU A 344 -4.56 -5.00 18.97
C LEU A 344 -6.09 -5.08 18.98
N TYR A 345 -6.71 -4.23 18.16
CA TYR A 345 -8.15 -4.20 17.97
C TYR A 345 -8.47 -3.93 16.50
N LEU A 346 -9.34 -4.74 15.91
CA LEU A 346 -9.83 -4.51 14.56
C LEU A 346 -11.24 -3.92 14.63
N ALA A 347 -11.37 -2.65 14.27
CA ALA A 347 -12.66 -2.02 14.08
C ALA A 347 -13.20 -2.41 12.70
N SER A 348 -14.51 -2.69 12.60
CA SER A 348 -15.18 -2.87 11.33
C SER A 348 -16.45 -2.00 11.27
N ALA A 349 -16.74 -1.47 10.09
CA ALA A 349 -17.95 -0.70 9.82
C ALA A 349 -18.35 -0.81 8.36
N TRP A 350 -19.61 -0.50 8.06
CA TRP A 350 -20.13 -0.45 6.70
C TRP A 350 -21.22 0.60 6.55
N VAL A 351 -21.41 1.07 5.31
CA VAL A 351 -22.44 2.04 4.92
C VAL A 351 -23.16 1.52 3.67
N PRO A 352 -24.50 1.42 3.67
CA PRO A 352 -25.27 1.17 2.45
C PRO A 352 -25.06 2.27 1.42
N CYS A 353 -24.95 1.89 0.15
CA CYS A 353 -24.88 2.83 -0.96
C CYS A 353 -25.61 2.33 -2.21
N SER A 354 -26.05 3.29 -3.02
CA SER A 354 -26.72 3.08 -4.30
C SER A 354 -25.80 3.33 -5.50
N PRO A 355 -26.21 2.95 -6.71
CA PRO A 355 -25.50 3.34 -7.93
C PRO A 355 -25.28 4.85 -8.06
N ASN A 356 -26.28 5.68 -7.73
CA ASN A 356 -26.11 7.13 -7.70
C ASN A 356 -25.08 7.61 -6.66
N ASP A 357 -24.90 6.90 -5.54
CA ASP A 357 -23.84 7.23 -4.59
C ASP A 357 -22.47 6.94 -5.19
N LEU A 358 -22.30 5.82 -5.90
CA LEU A 358 -21.03 5.44 -6.57
C LEU A 358 -20.69 6.34 -7.77
N LEU A 359 -21.71 6.75 -8.53
CA LEU A 359 -21.61 7.71 -9.63
C LEU A 359 -21.46 9.16 -9.16
N ASN A 360 -21.59 9.41 -7.85
CA ASN A 360 -21.58 10.74 -7.26
C ASN A 360 -22.67 11.70 -7.82
N VAL A 361 -23.84 11.16 -8.20
CA VAL A 361 -24.94 11.91 -8.83
C VAL A 361 -25.97 12.36 -7.77
N GLY A 362 -26.06 13.66 -7.54
CA GLY A 362 -26.99 14.32 -6.62
C GLY A 362 -26.89 15.85 -6.69
N GLU A 363 -27.70 16.58 -5.90
CA GLU A 363 -27.81 18.05 -5.98
C GLU A 363 -26.48 18.79 -5.72
N ASP A 364 -25.59 18.23 -4.88
CA ASP A 364 -24.33 18.86 -4.46
C ASP A 364 -23.06 18.16 -4.99
N GLY A 365 -23.20 17.04 -5.70
CA GLY A 365 -22.07 16.24 -6.18
C GLY A 365 -21.17 15.70 -5.06
N ARG A 366 -21.69 15.46 -3.86
CA ARG A 366 -20.88 15.01 -2.70
C ARG A 366 -21.27 13.65 -2.15
N ARG A 367 -22.18 12.93 -2.82
CA ARG A 367 -22.67 11.63 -2.35
C ARG A 367 -21.53 10.62 -2.14
N PHE A 368 -20.62 10.50 -3.10
CA PHE A 368 -19.49 9.57 -3.01
C PHE A 368 -18.51 9.94 -1.88
N PRO A 369 -17.97 11.19 -1.79
CA PRO A 369 -17.19 11.64 -0.63
C PRO A 369 -17.89 11.44 0.72
N ASN A 370 -19.21 11.66 0.78
CA ASN A 370 -19.98 11.51 2.01
C ASN A 370 -20.04 10.05 2.49
N LEU A 371 -19.97 9.06 1.59
CA LEU A 371 -19.86 7.64 1.98
C LEU A 371 -18.60 7.39 2.81
N PHE A 372 -17.44 7.84 2.34
CA PHE A 372 -16.16 7.66 3.04
C PHE A 372 -16.11 8.44 4.35
N ARG A 373 -16.71 9.64 4.40
CA ARG A 373 -16.80 10.43 5.63
C ARG A 373 -17.65 9.72 6.68
N GLU A 374 -18.81 9.20 6.29
CA GLU A 374 -19.69 8.46 7.21
C GLU A 374 -19.04 7.14 7.66
N LEU A 375 -18.37 6.42 6.75
CA LEU A 375 -17.66 5.20 7.08
C LEU A 375 -16.53 5.45 8.10
N THR A 376 -15.72 6.49 7.87
CA THR A 376 -14.66 6.92 8.79
C THR A 376 -15.20 7.33 10.15
N ARG A 377 -16.35 8.02 10.19
CA ARG A 377 -17.04 8.38 11.43
C ARG A 377 -17.46 7.13 12.21
N ARG A 378 -18.11 6.16 11.55
CA ARG A 378 -18.52 4.88 12.17
C ARG A 378 -17.33 4.07 12.71
N LEU A 379 -16.23 4.02 11.96
CA LEU A 379 -15.00 3.38 12.43
C LEU A 379 -14.45 4.08 13.68
N SER A 380 -14.46 5.41 13.71
CA SER A 380 -14.01 6.20 14.85
C SER A 380 -14.88 5.94 16.09
N ASP A 381 -16.19 5.90 15.94
CA ASP A 381 -17.12 5.54 17.02
C ASP A 381 -16.84 4.13 17.56
N ARG A 382 -16.59 3.16 16.68
CA ARG A 382 -16.23 1.77 17.06
C ARG A 382 -14.88 1.69 17.76
N LYS A 383 -13.91 2.52 17.40
CA LYS A 383 -12.60 2.61 18.07
C LYS A 383 -12.70 3.28 19.44
N ALA A 384 -13.62 4.22 19.62
CA ALA A 384 -13.90 4.86 20.90
C ALA A 384 -14.66 3.92 21.87
N ALA A 385 -15.51 3.03 21.35
CA ALA A 385 -16.31 2.08 22.12
C ALA A 385 -15.96 0.61 21.83
N ARG A 386 -14.69 0.22 22.06
CA ARG A 386 -14.13 -1.08 21.64
C ARG A 386 -14.83 -2.32 22.22
N TYR A 387 -15.22 -2.25 23.49
CA TYR A 387 -15.64 -3.43 24.25
C TYR A 387 -16.95 -3.19 25.00
N SER A 388 -17.76 -4.24 25.07
CA SER A 388 -18.99 -4.24 25.86
C SER A 388 -18.68 -4.25 27.37
N ALA A 389 -19.64 -3.82 28.19
CA ALA A 389 -19.52 -3.88 29.65
C ALA A 389 -19.21 -5.30 30.17
N ASP A 390 -19.79 -6.32 29.55
CA ASP A 390 -19.55 -7.73 29.88
C ASP A 390 -18.13 -8.17 29.53
N THR A 391 -17.62 -7.77 28.36
CA THR A 391 -16.21 -7.98 27.98
C THR A 391 -15.26 -7.32 28.97
N ILE A 392 -15.52 -6.07 29.36
CA ILE A 392 -14.70 -5.34 30.33
C ILE A 392 -14.70 -6.04 31.69
N ARG A 393 -15.87 -6.50 32.18
CA ARG A 393 -15.95 -7.29 33.42
C ARG A 393 -15.11 -8.56 33.33
N ARG A 394 -15.15 -9.29 32.21
CA ARG A 394 -14.31 -10.47 31.99
C ARG A 394 -12.82 -10.15 32.01
N LEU A 395 -12.39 -9.05 31.39
CA LEU A 395 -10.99 -8.63 31.37
C LEU A 395 -10.48 -8.25 32.77
N ASN A 396 -11.36 -7.84 33.68
CA ASN A 396 -11.04 -7.48 35.06
C ASN A 396 -11.38 -8.59 36.08
N ALA A 397 -11.91 -9.73 35.63
CA ALA A 397 -12.23 -10.84 36.52
C ALA A 397 -10.92 -11.53 36.94
N PRO A 398 -10.73 -11.84 38.24
CA PRO A 398 -9.54 -12.55 38.70
C PRO A 398 -9.51 -13.95 38.06
N ILE A 399 -8.51 -14.20 37.22
CA ILE A 399 -8.27 -15.52 36.63
C ILE A 399 -7.45 -16.30 37.66
N ALA A 400 -8.06 -17.29 38.30
CA ALA A 400 -7.45 -18.04 39.41
C ALA A 400 -6.17 -18.84 39.05
N TYR A 401 -5.77 -18.86 37.77
CA TYR A 401 -4.68 -19.68 37.24
C TYR A 401 -3.60 -18.89 36.49
N ASP A 402 -3.69 -17.57 36.37
CA ASP A 402 -2.65 -16.78 35.69
C ASP A 402 -1.55 -16.37 36.69
N ASP A 403 -0.35 -16.93 36.53
CA ASP A 403 0.83 -16.51 37.29
C ASP A 403 1.37 -15.18 36.75
N HIS A 404 0.84 -14.07 37.28
CA HIS A 404 1.31 -12.73 36.95
C HIS A 404 2.64 -12.34 37.62
N SER A 405 3.33 -13.27 38.31
CA SER A 405 4.65 -12.97 38.89
C SER A 405 5.74 -12.78 37.84
N ARG A 406 5.48 -13.21 36.59
CA ARG A 406 6.40 -13.10 35.46
C ARG A 406 5.70 -12.54 34.23
N GLU A 407 6.48 -11.85 33.41
CA GLU A 407 6.05 -11.34 32.12
C GLU A 407 6.96 -11.85 31.00
N CYS A 408 6.44 -11.84 29.77
CA CYS A 408 7.21 -12.10 28.57
C CYS A 408 8.33 -11.07 28.43
N ARG A 409 9.57 -11.54 28.32
CA ARG A 409 10.77 -10.69 28.15
C ARG A 409 10.80 -9.84 26.88
N GLU A 410 9.91 -10.13 25.92
CA GLU A 410 9.84 -9.41 24.64
C GLU A 410 8.68 -8.42 24.62
N CYS A 411 7.45 -8.86 24.94
CA CYS A 411 6.24 -8.02 24.82
C CYS A 411 5.59 -7.63 26.16
N HIS A 412 6.21 -7.97 27.29
CA HIS A 412 5.73 -7.65 28.65
C HIS A 412 4.34 -8.19 29.03
N ARG A 413 3.81 -9.11 28.23
CA ARG A 413 2.55 -9.80 28.56
C ARG A 413 2.73 -10.84 29.66
N SER A 414 1.84 -10.84 30.64
CA SER A 414 1.80 -11.75 31.79
C SER A 414 0.50 -12.58 31.86
N ASP A 415 -0.29 -12.55 30.79
CA ASP A 415 -1.62 -13.18 30.68
C ASP A 415 -1.57 -14.52 29.93
N CYS A 416 -0.39 -15.13 29.81
CA CYS A 416 -0.17 -16.37 29.10
C CYS A 416 1.02 -17.15 29.66
N ASP A 417 0.98 -18.47 29.48
CA ASP A 417 2.06 -19.36 29.89
C ASP A 417 3.36 -19.04 29.14
N LEU A 418 4.42 -18.77 29.91
CA LEU A 418 5.71 -18.40 29.37
C LEU A 418 6.58 -19.65 29.17
N ILE A 419 7.09 -19.83 27.94
CA ILE A 419 8.08 -20.84 27.60
C ILE A 419 9.43 -20.12 27.49
N ASP A 420 10.38 -20.50 28.35
CA ASP A 420 11.70 -19.84 28.49
C ASP A 420 11.62 -18.31 28.73
N GLY A 421 10.56 -17.86 29.41
CA GLY A 421 10.31 -16.44 29.68
C GLY A 421 9.78 -15.65 28.49
N ARG A 422 9.27 -16.32 27.44
CA ARG A 422 8.59 -15.70 26.30
C ARG A 422 7.20 -16.30 26.10
N CYS A 423 6.26 -15.47 25.65
CA CYS A 423 4.92 -15.93 25.29
C CYS A 423 4.94 -16.77 23.99
N PRO A 424 3.92 -17.60 23.74
CA PRO A 424 3.85 -18.45 22.54
C PRO A 424 3.99 -17.67 21.23
N LEU A 425 3.35 -16.49 21.13
CA LEU A 425 3.43 -15.64 19.94
C LEU A 425 4.86 -15.11 19.69
N CYS A 426 5.55 -14.62 20.72
CA CYS A 426 6.93 -14.13 20.58
C CYS A 426 7.90 -15.28 20.23
N ASN A 427 7.66 -16.49 20.75
CA ASN A 427 8.43 -17.66 20.35
C ASN A 427 8.20 -18.01 18.87
N ALA A 428 6.95 -17.98 18.40
CA ALA A 428 6.63 -18.22 16.99
C ALA A 428 7.22 -17.15 16.05
N LEU A 429 7.09 -15.87 16.40
CA LEU A 429 7.70 -14.74 15.67
C LEU A 429 9.23 -14.83 15.63
N GLY A 430 9.84 -15.23 16.75
CA GLY A 430 11.29 -15.48 16.82
C GLY A 430 11.73 -16.63 15.91
N ALA A 431 10.95 -17.70 15.85
CA ALA A 431 11.25 -18.87 15.03
C ALA A 431 11.09 -18.60 13.52
N ILE A 432 10.08 -17.82 13.13
CA ILE A 432 9.81 -17.52 11.71
C ILE A 432 10.68 -16.37 11.16
N SER A 433 11.27 -15.56 12.05
CA SER A 433 12.05 -14.38 11.68
C SER A 433 13.16 -14.63 10.65
N PRO A 434 14.02 -15.66 10.78
CA PRO A 434 15.09 -15.92 9.81
C PRO A 434 14.59 -16.26 8.41
N ASP A 435 13.38 -16.82 8.32
CA ASP A 435 12.76 -17.28 7.08
C ASP A 435 12.18 -16.12 6.26
N LEU A 436 11.74 -15.04 6.91
CA LEU A 436 11.13 -13.85 6.29
C LEU A 436 11.97 -13.21 5.19
N VAL A 437 13.27 -13.16 5.41
CA VAL A 437 14.20 -12.46 4.51
C VAL A 437 14.32 -13.20 3.19
N LYS A 438 14.23 -14.54 3.22
CA LYS A 438 14.62 -15.41 2.11
C LYS A 438 13.44 -16.09 1.42
N LYS A 439 12.32 -16.27 2.11
CA LYS A 439 11.17 -17.02 1.63
C LYS A 439 10.11 -16.09 1.03
N GLY A 440 9.64 -16.44 -0.16
CA GLY A 440 8.65 -15.66 -0.92
C GLY A 440 7.25 -16.26 -0.93
N VAL A 441 7.05 -17.49 -0.44
CA VAL A 441 5.76 -18.18 -0.45
C VAL A 441 5.17 -18.22 0.96
N PHE A 442 3.98 -17.65 1.12
CA PHE A 442 3.24 -17.55 2.37
C PHE A 442 2.00 -18.44 2.30
N ALA A 443 2.08 -19.63 2.89
CA ALA A 443 0.99 -20.60 2.87
C ALA A 443 0.12 -20.45 4.12
N VAL A 444 -1.18 -20.28 3.93
CA VAL A 444 -2.18 -20.39 5.00
C VAL A 444 -2.62 -21.84 5.06
N VAL A 445 -2.34 -22.51 6.17
CA VAL A 445 -2.64 -23.93 6.40
C VAL A 445 -3.69 -24.09 7.50
N PRO A 446 -4.50 -25.16 7.49
CA PRO A 446 -5.40 -25.45 8.60
C PRO A 446 -4.63 -25.58 9.92
N HIS A 447 -5.17 -24.97 10.98
CA HIS A 447 -4.63 -25.09 12.32
C HIS A 447 -4.72 -26.55 12.79
N ARG A 448 -3.63 -27.07 13.35
CA ARG A 448 -3.58 -28.43 13.90
C ARG A 448 -2.92 -28.37 15.29
N ASN A 449 -3.65 -28.82 16.32
CA ASN A 449 -3.14 -28.97 17.69
C ASN A 449 -2.07 -30.06 17.73
N GLN A 450 -0.82 -29.76 17.36
CA GLN A 450 0.30 -30.70 17.41
C GLN A 450 1.59 -30.01 17.90
N ALA A 451 2.52 -30.85 18.36
CA ALA A 451 3.89 -30.51 18.78
C ALA A 451 4.61 -29.57 17.78
N PRO A 452 5.72 -28.90 18.17
CA PRO A 452 6.45 -27.99 17.28
C PRO A 452 6.69 -28.62 15.89
N THR A 453 5.98 -28.09 14.89
CA THR A 453 6.11 -28.49 13.49
C THR A 453 7.13 -27.62 12.78
N TYR A 454 7.89 -28.22 11.85
CA TYR A 454 8.63 -27.47 10.84
C TYR A 454 7.81 -27.43 9.54
N PRO A 455 7.68 -26.27 8.86
CA PRO A 455 8.20 -24.95 9.27
C PRO A 455 7.42 -24.34 10.46
N PRO A 456 8.01 -23.35 11.16
CA PRO A 456 7.33 -22.57 12.20
C PRO A 456 6.01 -21.98 11.70
N ARG A 457 5.04 -21.85 12.61
CA ARG A 457 3.67 -21.39 12.30
C ARG A 457 3.28 -20.18 13.13
N LEU A 458 2.59 -19.22 12.51
CA LEU A 458 1.97 -18.08 13.19
C LEU A 458 0.45 -18.23 13.18
N PRO A 459 -0.25 -18.00 14.30
CA PRO A 459 -1.69 -18.19 14.35
C PRO A 459 -2.41 -17.18 13.47
N LEU A 460 -3.47 -17.60 12.77
CA LEU A 460 -4.39 -16.72 12.03
C LEU A 460 -5.83 -16.98 12.51
N PRO A 461 -6.77 -16.03 12.31
CA PRO A 461 -8.17 -16.27 12.59
C PRO A 461 -8.72 -17.38 11.67
N PHE A 462 -9.92 -17.86 12.01
CA PHE A 462 -10.66 -18.88 11.25
C PHE A 462 -10.02 -20.28 11.29
N GLY A 463 -9.30 -20.60 12.37
CA GLY A 463 -8.69 -21.92 12.56
C GLY A 463 -7.59 -22.21 11.55
N ALA A 464 -6.77 -21.21 11.21
CA ALA A 464 -5.68 -21.32 10.27
C ALA A 464 -4.35 -20.89 10.92
N ASP A 465 -3.25 -21.29 10.31
CA ASP A 465 -1.89 -20.83 10.64
C ASP A 465 -1.20 -20.34 9.36
N LEU A 466 -0.29 -19.38 9.50
CA LEU A 466 0.64 -18.93 8.47
C LEU A 466 1.96 -19.72 8.57
N ALA A 467 2.43 -20.25 7.45
CA ALA A 467 3.71 -20.92 7.29
C ALA A 467 4.49 -20.38 6.07
N LEU A 468 5.81 -20.27 6.20
CA LEU A 468 6.69 -19.71 5.17
C LEU A 468 7.52 -20.79 4.46
N TYR A 469 7.52 -20.72 3.13
CA TYR A 469 8.25 -21.63 2.24
C TYR A 469 9.07 -20.85 1.20
N ASP A 470 10.22 -21.40 0.81
CA ASP A 470 10.77 -21.08 -0.52
C ASP A 470 9.98 -21.87 -1.58
N ARG A 471 10.15 -21.51 -2.86
CA ARG A 471 9.38 -22.11 -3.96
C ARG A 471 9.53 -23.62 -4.01
N ASP A 472 10.76 -24.13 -4.00
CA ASP A 472 11.00 -25.57 -4.12
C ASP A 472 10.54 -26.34 -2.88
N GLY A 473 10.68 -25.74 -1.69
CA GLY A 473 10.24 -26.28 -0.42
C GLY A 473 8.73 -26.39 -0.35
N TYR A 474 7.99 -25.40 -0.89
CA TYR A 474 6.54 -25.47 -1.01
C TYR A 474 6.11 -26.63 -1.91
N VAL A 475 6.70 -26.74 -3.11
CA VAL A 475 6.40 -27.80 -4.08
C VAL A 475 6.70 -29.19 -3.50
N ARG A 476 7.85 -29.35 -2.81
CA ARG A 476 8.21 -30.62 -2.16
C ARG A 476 7.29 -30.98 -1.00
N ALA A 477 6.92 -30.01 -0.18
CA ALA A 477 6.08 -30.24 0.99
C ALA A 477 4.62 -30.50 0.62
N ALA A 478 4.14 -29.87 -0.48
CA ALA A 478 2.76 -29.92 -0.96
C ALA A 478 1.73 -29.85 0.19
N PRO A 479 1.81 -28.81 1.06
CA PRO A 479 0.96 -28.75 2.24
C PRO A 479 -0.51 -28.62 1.85
N GLU A 480 -1.40 -29.11 2.70
CA GLU A 480 -2.82 -28.75 2.61
C GLU A 480 -2.97 -27.27 2.95
N THR A 481 -3.41 -26.47 1.98
CA THR A 481 -3.54 -25.02 2.11
C THR A 481 -5.00 -24.58 2.00
N VAL A 482 -5.35 -23.57 2.80
CA VAL A 482 -6.55 -22.76 2.60
C VAL A 482 -6.35 -21.79 1.45
N ARG A 483 -5.19 -21.11 1.43
CA ARG A 483 -4.79 -20.15 0.39
C ARG A 483 -3.26 -19.94 0.42
N VAL A 484 -2.72 -19.33 -0.62
CA VAL A 484 -1.28 -19.07 -0.75
C VAL A 484 -1.05 -17.67 -1.29
N TYR A 485 -0.20 -16.90 -0.61
CA TYR A 485 0.29 -15.61 -1.07
C TYR A 485 1.74 -15.71 -1.53
N THR A 486 2.12 -14.83 -2.46
CA THR A 486 3.51 -14.66 -2.90
C THR A 486 3.85 -13.20 -3.07
N LYS A 487 5.07 -12.82 -2.66
CA LYS A 487 5.65 -11.51 -3.02
C LYS A 487 6.46 -11.54 -4.32
N ASP A 488 6.71 -12.75 -4.84
CA ASP A 488 7.43 -12.94 -6.09
C ASP A 488 6.44 -12.85 -7.25
N SER A 489 6.77 -12.02 -8.23
CA SER A 489 5.95 -11.73 -9.42
C SER A 489 5.87 -12.88 -10.43
N VAL A 490 6.56 -14.01 -10.18
CA VAL A 490 6.72 -15.11 -11.15
C VAL A 490 6.57 -16.47 -10.47
N GLY A 491 5.57 -17.24 -10.90
CA GLY A 491 5.44 -18.65 -10.52
C GLY A 491 4.08 -19.27 -10.85
N LEU A 492 3.72 -19.37 -12.14
CA LEU A 492 2.53 -20.12 -12.59
C LEU A 492 2.58 -21.62 -12.26
N ASP A 493 3.75 -22.13 -11.84
CA ASP A 493 3.96 -23.57 -11.61
C ASP A 493 3.55 -24.06 -10.22
N ILE A 494 3.20 -23.17 -9.28
CA ILE A 494 2.79 -23.54 -7.90
C ILE A 494 1.27 -23.53 -7.67
N GLY A 495 0.49 -23.35 -8.74
CA GLY A 495 -0.98 -23.35 -8.70
C GLY A 495 -1.57 -21.95 -8.48
N ALA A 496 -2.81 -21.90 -7.98
CA ALA A 496 -3.50 -20.64 -7.74
C ALA A 496 -2.91 -19.92 -6.53
N VAL A 497 -2.23 -18.81 -6.79
CA VAL A 497 -1.57 -17.97 -5.80
C VAL A 497 -2.00 -16.51 -5.94
N THR A 498 -2.12 -15.83 -4.80
CA THR A 498 -2.40 -14.40 -4.75
C THR A 498 -1.08 -13.65 -4.65
N HIS A 499 -0.83 -12.74 -5.59
CA HIS A 499 0.33 -11.87 -5.52
C HIS A 499 0.06 -10.71 -4.56
N ILE A 500 1.04 -10.37 -3.72
CA ILE A 500 0.99 -9.20 -2.83
C ILE A 500 2.30 -8.42 -2.95
N TRP A 501 2.22 -7.09 -3.01
CA TRP A 501 3.40 -6.25 -2.94
C TRP A 501 3.87 -6.08 -1.50
N MET A 502 5.18 -5.93 -1.30
CA MET A 502 5.75 -5.77 0.04
C MET A 502 7.04 -4.95 0.03
N GLY A 503 7.06 -3.85 0.78
CA GLY A 503 8.28 -3.07 1.00
C GLY A 503 9.14 -3.77 2.04
N ASP A 504 10.15 -4.52 1.61
CA ASP A 504 10.91 -5.42 2.48
C ASP A 504 12.40 -5.49 2.16
N TYR A 505 12.92 -4.46 1.47
CA TYR A 505 14.34 -4.27 1.20
C TYR A 505 15.19 -4.51 2.44
N THR A 506 16.28 -5.26 2.27
CA THR A 506 17.24 -5.55 3.35
C THR A 506 18.61 -5.70 2.74
N ALA A 507 19.51 -4.77 3.07
CA ALA A 507 20.91 -4.90 2.72
C ALA A 507 21.57 -6.04 3.52
N ASP A 508 22.40 -6.84 2.87
CA ASP A 508 23.10 -7.94 3.55
C ASP A 508 24.06 -7.41 4.63
N THR A 509 24.08 -8.12 5.75
CA THR A 509 24.95 -7.87 6.91
C THR A 509 25.84 -9.07 7.22
N ASN A 510 25.94 -10.04 6.30
CA ASN A 510 26.64 -11.32 6.51
C ASN A 510 26.14 -12.07 7.76
N GLY A 511 24.85 -11.89 8.12
CA GLY A 511 24.23 -12.50 9.28
C GLY A 511 24.47 -11.80 10.62
N GLU A 512 25.20 -10.68 10.65
CA GLU A 512 25.45 -9.91 11.88
C GLU A 512 24.23 -9.11 12.36
N GLY A 513 23.23 -8.91 11.49
CA GLY A 513 21.96 -8.26 11.81
C GLY A 513 22.06 -6.74 11.91
N ILE A 514 20.98 -6.11 12.41
CA ILE A 514 20.76 -4.66 12.36
C ILE A 514 21.92 -3.86 12.99
N SER A 515 22.50 -4.34 14.09
CA SER A 515 23.60 -3.64 14.78
C SER A 515 24.83 -3.42 13.90
N ALA A 516 25.04 -4.27 12.89
CA ALA A 516 26.16 -4.17 11.96
C ALA A 516 26.08 -2.89 11.11
N TYR A 517 24.88 -2.42 10.76
CA TYR A 517 24.70 -1.23 9.93
C TYR A 517 25.38 0.02 10.50
N ALA A 518 25.51 0.11 11.82
CA ALA A 518 26.20 1.22 12.46
C ALA A 518 27.65 1.39 12.01
N ALA A 519 28.29 0.34 11.47
CA ALA A 519 29.66 0.37 10.98
C ALA A 519 29.77 0.12 9.46
N LEU A 520 28.68 -0.05 8.73
CA LEU A 520 28.75 -0.50 7.32
C LEU A 520 28.46 0.58 6.27
N GLY A 521 28.20 1.82 6.66
CA GLY A 521 27.74 2.87 5.72
C GLY A 521 28.56 3.00 4.44
N THR A 522 27.89 3.01 3.28
CA THR A 522 28.49 3.14 1.94
C THR A 522 28.67 4.59 1.51
N SER A 523 27.92 5.52 2.10
CA SER A 523 28.04 6.96 1.86
C SER A 523 29.20 7.64 2.60
N LEU A 524 30.09 6.87 3.25
CA LEU A 524 31.19 7.35 4.07
C LEU A 524 32.52 6.78 3.60
N ASP A 525 33.60 7.54 3.74
CA ASP A 525 34.96 7.05 3.47
C ASP A 525 35.31 5.83 4.33
N SER A 526 36.14 4.94 3.77
CA SER A 526 36.62 3.75 4.49
C SER A 526 37.32 4.14 5.81
N GLY A 527 36.91 3.52 6.91
CA GLY A 527 37.44 3.79 8.25
C GLY A 527 36.96 5.09 8.90
N ARG A 528 36.04 5.83 8.27
CA ARG A 528 35.46 7.08 8.82
C ARG A 528 33.96 6.95 9.11
N GLY A 529 33.46 7.87 9.92
CA GLY A 529 32.08 7.98 10.34
C GLY A 529 31.82 7.38 11.72
N ILE A 530 31.11 8.12 12.55
CA ILE A 530 30.67 7.66 13.87
C ILE A 530 29.85 6.37 13.77
N ARG A 531 30.10 5.44 14.70
CA ARG A 531 29.37 4.16 14.76
C ARG A 531 27.97 4.35 15.35
N ARG A 532 26.99 4.63 14.50
CA ARG A 532 25.59 4.89 14.88
C ARG A 532 24.60 4.30 13.89
N LEU A 533 23.46 3.85 14.42
CA LEU A 533 22.29 3.49 13.62
C LEU A 533 21.50 4.75 13.30
N GLY A 534 21.02 4.86 12.06
CA GLY A 534 19.97 5.79 11.66
C GLY A 534 18.63 5.10 11.65
N VAL A 535 17.59 5.79 12.10
CA VAL A 535 16.21 5.34 11.99
C VAL A 535 15.43 6.42 11.25
N LEU A 536 14.83 6.03 10.13
CA LEU A 536 13.93 6.85 9.33
C LEU A 536 12.50 6.46 9.67
N ARG A 537 11.72 7.47 10.03
CA ARG A 537 10.26 7.43 9.97
C ARG A 537 9.76 8.45 8.98
N ALA A 538 8.80 8.08 8.15
CA ALA A 538 8.23 8.97 7.16
C ALA A 538 6.77 8.63 6.90
N ASP A 539 5.97 9.66 6.62
CA ASP A 539 4.54 9.53 6.38
C ASP A 539 4.07 10.50 5.28
N VAL A 540 3.09 10.08 4.49
CA VAL A 540 2.51 10.91 3.42
C VAL A 540 1.62 11.99 4.03
N ASP A 541 1.89 13.24 3.67
CA ASP A 541 1.16 14.37 4.18
C ASP A 541 -0.28 14.40 3.65
N ASN A 542 -1.24 14.59 4.58
CA ASN A 542 -2.66 14.82 4.28
C ASN A 542 -3.39 13.67 3.59
N LEU A 543 -2.87 12.43 3.63
CA LEU A 543 -3.42 11.34 2.85
C LEU A 543 -4.90 11.04 3.18
N GLY A 544 -5.27 11.05 4.45
CA GLY A 544 -6.66 10.86 4.88
C GLY A 544 -7.64 11.89 4.28
N SER A 545 -7.24 13.16 4.20
CA SER A 545 -8.06 14.19 3.54
C SER A 545 -8.05 14.06 2.02
N VAL A 546 -6.95 13.60 1.43
CA VAL A 546 -6.85 13.38 -0.03
C VAL A 546 -7.83 12.29 -0.47
N PHE A 547 -7.97 11.19 0.29
CA PHE A 547 -8.96 10.15 -0.03
C PHE A 547 -10.41 10.62 0.07
N ILE A 548 -10.72 11.57 0.96
CA ILE A 548 -12.09 12.06 1.16
C ILE A 548 -12.44 13.18 0.18
N SER A 549 -11.51 14.10 -0.08
CA SER A 549 -11.78 15.35 -0.81
C SER A 549 -10.66 15.82 -1.72
N GLY A 550 -9.57 15.06 -1.88
CA GLY A 550 -8.46 15.42 -2.76
C GLY A 550 -8.82 15.27 -4.23
N ILE A 551 -9.66 14.29 -4.60
CA ILE A 551 -10.24 14.24 -5.94
C ILE A 551 -11.40 15.25 -6.01
N PRO A 552 -11.41 16.18 -6.99
CA PRO A 552 -12.49 17.15 -7.18
C PRO A 552 -13.86 16.48 -7.23
N ALA A 553 -14.88 17.12 -6.65
CA ALA A 553 -16.20 16.54 -6.50
C ALA A 553 -16.82 16.10 -7.85
N ASP A 554 -16.63 16.89 -8.89
CA ASP A 554 -17.06 16.61 -10.27
C ASP A 554 -16.31 15.44 -10.93
N LYS A 555 -15.16 15.04 -10.36
CA LYS A 555 -14.32 13.94 -10.84
C LYS A 555 -14.33 12.73 -9.91
N ALA A 556 -14.90 12.83 -8.71
CA ALA A 556 -14.85 11.78 -7.71
C ALA A 556 -15.62 10.53 -8.15
N SER A 557 -14.92 9.39 -8.20
CA SER A 557 -15.49 8.09 -8.55
C SER A 557 -14.81 6.95 -7.78
N ILE A 558 -15.46 5.80 -7.76
CA ILE A 558 -14.88 4.57 -7.19
C ILE A 558 -13.60 4.15 -7.91
N SER A 559 -13.58 4.22 -9.24
CA SER A 559 -12.44 3.84 -10.07
C SER A 559 -11.22 4.70 -9.77
N ARG A 560 -11.35 6.03 -9.75
CA ARG A 560 -10.25 6.95 -9.41
C ARG A 560 -9.73 6.77 -7.99
N THR A 561 -10.61 6.47 -7.04
CA THR A 561 -10.21 6.18 -5.65
C THR A 561 -9.38 4.90 -5.56
N VAL A 562 -9.79 3.85 -6.29
CA VAL A 562 -9.02 2.60 -6.41
C VAL A 562 -7.68 2.86 -7.10
N THR A 563 -7.65 3.61 -8.20
CA THR A 563 -6.41 3.98 -8.90
C THR A 563 -5.44 4.71 -7.97
N LEU A 564 -5.91 5.72 -7.23
CA LEU A 564 -5.09 6.45 -6.25
C LEU A 564 -4.54 5.51 -5.17
N SER A 565 -5.40 4.67 -4.59
CA SER A 565 -5.04 3.71 -3.55
C SER A 565 -3.98 2.71 -4.03
N ARG A 566 -4.13 2.20 -5.26
CA ARG A 566 -3.19 1.28 -5.89
C ARG A 566 -1.87 1.97 -6.22
N ALA A 567 -1.89 3.20 -6.73
CA ALA A 567 -0.68 3.96 -7.04
C ALA A 567 0.19 4.19 -5.79
N LEU A 568 -0.42 4.54 -4.66
CA LEU A 568 0.30 4.70 -3.38
C LEU A 568 0.84 3.37 -2.87
N SER A 569 0.02 2.32 -2.92
CA SER A 569 0.46 0.96 -2.56
C SER A 569 1.64 0.51 -3.41
N TYR A 570 1.62 0.77 -4.72
CA TYR A 570 2.70 0.46 -5.65
C TYR A 570 4.00 1.18 -5.24
N PHE A 571 3.92 2.46 -4.88
CA PHE A 571 5.10 3.21 -4.47
C PHE A 571 5.74 2.63 -3.20
N PHE A 572 4.96 2.52 -2.12
CA PHE A 572 5.49 2.12 -0.80
C PHE A 572 5.70 0.60 -0.66
N LYS A 573 5.06 -0.24 -1.47
CA LYS A 573 5.22 -1.70 -1.37
C LYS A 573 6.09 -2.30 -2.47
N LYS A 574 6.36 -1.60 -3.58
CA LYS A 574 7.19 -2.12 -4.67
C LYS A 574 8.31 -1.15 -5.06
N LYS A 575 7.97 0.08 -5.46
CA LYS A 575 8.95 1.06 -5.97
C LYS A 575 10.03 1.38 -4.94
N ILE A 576 9.68 1.43 -3.66
CA ILE A 576 10.63 1.70 -2.57
C ILE A 576 11.79 0.69 -2.53
N ASN A 577 11.53 -0.58 -2.85
CA ASN A 577 12.58 -1.60 -2.87
C ASN A 577 13.57 -1.33 -4.01
N GLU A 578 13.07 -0.91 -5.18
CA GLU A 578 13.90 -0.53 -6.33
C GLU A 578 14.79 0.66 -5.99
N ILE A 579 14.21 1.72 -5.39
CA ILE A 579 14.94 2.94 -4.99
C ILE A 579 16.08 2.61 -4.02
N LEU A 580 15.81 1.77 -3.02
CA LEU A 580 16.81 1.42 -2.02
C LEU A 580 17.89 0.47 -2.57
N ALA A 581 17.51 -0.44 -3.48
CA ALA A 581 18.44 -1.34 -4.14
C ALA A 581 19.38 -0.62 -5.11
N GLU A 582 18.86 0.34 -5.88
CA GLU A 582 19.67 1.17 -6.80
C GLU A 582 20.74 1.98 -6.06
N GLY A 583 20.45 2.42 -4.84
CA GLY A 583 21.41 3.15 -4.00
C GLY A 583 22.43 2.30 -3.25
N ASP A 584 22.27 0.96 -3.21
CA ASP A 584 23.05 0.03 -2.35
C ASP A 584 23.22 0.55 -0.91
N TRP A 585 22.14 1.12 -0.36
CA TRP A 585 22.16 1.71 0.98
C TRP A 585 22.18 0.62 2.05
N ARG A 586 23.06 0.75 3.05
CA ARG A 586 23.17 -0.23 4.15
C ARG A 586 22.08 0.02 5.19
N MET A 587 20.88 -0.43 4.84
CA MET A 587 19.68 -0.33 5.63
C MET A 587 18.71 -1.47 5.34
N GLN A 588 17.64 -1.53 6.12
CA GLN A 588 16.50 -2.41 5.88
C GLN A 588 15.20 -1.68 6.16
N ILE A 589 14.17 -2.02 5.39
CA ILE A 589 12.79 -1.66 5.71
C ILE A 589 12.30 -2.60 6.81
N VAL A 590 11.71 -2.01 7.84
CA VAL A 590 11.03 -2.73 8.90
C VAL A 590 9.54 -2.85 8.59
N TYR A 591 8.96 -1.74 8.17
CA TYR A 591 7.56 -1.58 7.85
C TYR A 591 7.46 -0.58 6.70
N SER A 592 6.70 -0.92 5.67
CA SER A 592 6.29 0.04 4.64
C SER A 592 4.95 -0.39 4.06
N GLY A 593 3.92 0.42 4.26
CA GLY A 593 2.58 0.09 3.81
C GLY A 593 1.56 1.19 4.12
N GLY A 594 0.73 1.47 3.12
CA GLY A 594 -0.16 2.65 3.15
C GLY A 594 0.65 3.92 2.89
N ASP A 595 0.73 4.77 3.91
CA ASP A 595 1.47 6.03 3.99
C ASP A 595 2.72 5.99 4.87
N ASP A 596 2.81 5.07 5.84
CA ASP A 596 3.88 5.02 6.84
C ASP A 596 5.07 4.16 6.37
N LEU A 597 6.28 4.67 6.61
CA LEU A 597 7.57 4.04 6.35
C LEU A 597 8.43 4.07 7.62
N PHE A 598 8.91 2.89 8.01
CA PHE A 598 9.94 2.73 9.03
C PHE A 598 11.13 1.95 8.47
N ALA A 599 12.32 2.56 8.54
CA ALA A 599 13.56 1.92 8.13
C ALA A 599 14.70 2.17 9.12
N ILE A 600 15.64 1.23 9.18
CA ILE A 600 16.81 1.29 10.07
C ILE A 600 18.07 0.89 9.30
N GLY A 601 19.17 1.60 9.53
CA GLY A 601 20.40 1.37 8.80
C GLY A 601 21.58 2.19 9.31
N ASN A 602 22.58 2.39 8.46
CA ASN A 602 23.66 3.32 8.74
C ASN A 602 23.11 4.75 8.75
N TRP A 603 23.48 5.56 9.75
CA TRP A 603 22.93 6.92 9.88
C TRP A 603 23.12 7.81 8.64
N SER A 604 24.24 7.70 7.93
CA SER A 604 24.50 8.51 6.74
C SER A 604 23.76 7.96 5.52
N ASP A 605 23.75 6.64 5.33
CA ASP A 605 23.01 6.02 4.22
C ASP A 605 21.51 6.27 4.36
N VAL A 606 20.98 6.27 5.58
CA VAL A 606 19.58 6.59 5.87
C VAL A 606 19.22 8.03 5.44
N ILE A 607 20.12 9.00 5.63
CA ILE A 607 19.89 10.38 5.17
C ILE A 607 19.84 10.43 3.63
N HIS A 608 20.78 9.79 2.95
CA HIS A 608 20.80 9.75 1.49
C HIS A 608 19.60 9.00 0.91
N ALA A 609 19.21 7.88 1.53
CA ALA A 609 18.02 7.12 1.19
C ALA A 609 16.75 7.96 1.36
N ALA A 610 16.61 8.73 2.44
CA ALA A 610 15.47 9.62 2.65
C ALA A 610 15.35 10.68 1.54
N VAL A 611 16.47 11.27 1.11
CA VAL A 611 16.52 12.20 -0.04
C VAL A 611 16.10 11.49 -1.34
N ALA A 612 16.63 10.28 -1.60
CA ALA A 612 16.28 9.51 -2.78
C ALA A 612 14.78 9.16 -2.82
N ILE A 613 14.22 8.71 -1.69
CA ILE A 613 12.79 8.42 -1.54
C ILE A 613 11.96 9.67 -1.81
N ARG A 614 12.31 10.82 -1.21
CA ARG A 614 11.55 12.07 -1.43
C ARG A 614 11.56 12.50 -2.89
N LYS A 615 12.72 12.45 -3.56
CA LYS A 615 12.86 12.80 -4.98
C LYS A 615 12.06 11.84 -5.87
N ALA A 616 12.17 10.55 -5.63
CA ALA A 616 11.41 9.55 -6.37
C ALA A 616 9.90 9.69 -6.14
N PHE A 617 9.45 10.07 -4.94
CA PHE A 617 8.04 10.34 -4.68
C PHE A 617 7.55 11.62 -5.38
N ASP A 618 8.38 12.66 -5.44
CA ASP A 618 8.10 13.88 -6.20
C ASP A 618 7.91 13.57 -7.69
N GLU A 619 8.83 12.80 -8.27
CA GLU A 619 8.77 12.38 -9.66
C GLU A 619 7.59 11.43 -9.92
N PHE A 620 7.33 10.51 -8.99
CA PHE A 620 6.22 9.57 -9.08
C PHE A 620 4.88 10.32 -9.15
N THR A 621 4.67 11.32 -8.28
CA THR A 621 3.48 12.18 -8.33
C THR A 621 3.49 13.14 -9.52
N GLY A 622 4.66 13.68 -9.87
CA GLY A 622 4.94 14.51 -11.04
C GLY A 622 4.54 15.99 -10.89
N ASN A 623 3.90 16.38 -9.79
CA ASN A 623 3.38 17.73 -9.61
C ASN A 623 3.40 18.23 -8.16
N GLY A 624 3.91 17.45 -7.21
CA GLY A 624 3.89 17.80 -5.80
C GLY A 624 2.47 17.90 -5.21
N ALA A 625 1.50 17.19 -5.79
CA ALA A 625 0.16 17.06 -5.20
C ALA A 625 0.20 16.38 -3.82
N LEU A 626 1.18 15.51 -3.61
CA LEU A 626 1.45 14.86 -2.33
C LEU A 626 2.90 15.14 -1.92
N SER A 627 3.12 15.16 -0.61
CA SER A 627 4.44 15.32 -0.01
C SER A 627 4.61 14.33 1.14
N ILE A 628 5.83 14.23 1.66
CA ILE A 628 6.18 13.34 2.75
C ILE A 628 6.79 14.20 3.85
N SER A 629 6.43 13.94 5.10
CA SER A 629 7.15 14.44 6.28
C SER A 629 7.98 13.32 6.89
N ALA A 630 9.23 13.60 7.27
CA ALA A 630 10.15 12.59 7.76
C ALA A 630 10.94 13.01 9.00
N GLY A 631 11.23 12.03 9.86
CA GLY A 631 12.11 12.16 11.01
C GLY A 631 13.27 11.18 10.93
N ILE A 632 14.50 11.67 11.15
CA ILE A 632 15.70 10.82 11.20
C ILE A 632 16.37 10.93 12.57
N GLY A 633 16.29 9.85 13.35
CA GLY A 633 16.99 9.70 14.62
C GLY A 633 18.34 9.00 14.45
N MET A 634 19.28 9.28 15.36
CA MET A 634 20.62 8.66 15.36
C MET A 634 20.95 8.05 16.74
N PHE A 635 21.29 6.77 16.77
CA PHE A 635 21.31 5.98 18.00
C PHE A 635 22.53 5.07 18.12
N GLU A 636 22.85 4.68 19.35
CA GLU A 636 23.86 3.65 19.60
C GLU A 636 23.35 2.25 19.23
N GLN A 637 24.27 1.35 18.88
CA GLN A 637 23.95 -0.02 18.44
C GLN A 637 23.14 -0.84 19.45
N LYS A 638 23.30 -0.56 20.74
CA LYS A 638 22.63 -1.26 21.86
C LYS A 638 21.41 -0.50 22.39
N TYR A 639 21.10 0.66 21.82
CA TYR A 639 19.97 1.45 22.29
C TYR A 639 18.65 0.70 22.02
N PRO A 640 17.67 0.72 22.92
CA PRO A 640 16.44 -0.03 22.73
C PRO A 640 15.66 0.45 21.50
N LEU A 641 15.23 -0.49 20.66
CA LEU A 641 14.51 -0.17 19.43
C LEU A 641 13.18 0.55 19.70
N ALA A 642 12.44 0.15 20.75
CA ALA A 642 11.20 0.81 21.14
C ALA A 642 11.42 2.33 21.35
N SER A 643 12.54 2.68 21.99
CA SER A 643 12.95 4.07 22.19
C SER A 643 13.35 4.73 20.88
N MET A 644 14.13 4.05 20.02
CA MET A 644 14.48 4.58 18.70
C MET A 644 13.23 4.93 17.87
N ALA A 645 12.24 4.04 17.86
CA ALA A 645 11.03 4.20 17.08
C ALA A 645 10.13 5.33 17.59
N LYS A 646 10.07 5.47 18.91
CA LYS A 646 9.37 6.58 19.57
C LYS A 646 10.04 7.92 19.24
N GLU A 647 11.36 8.02 19.47
CA GLU A 647 12.10 9.27 19.24
C GLU A 647 12.13 9.67 17.76
N ALA A 648 12.27 8.71 16.84
CA ALA A 648 12.13 9.00 15.41
C ALA A 648 10.71 9.46 15.05
N GLY A 649 9.69 8.97 15.75
CA GLY A 649 8.29 9.39 15.58
C GLY A 649 8.08 10.83 16.07
N GLU A 650 8.67 11.19 17.20
CA GLU A 650 8.65 12.58 17.70
C GLU A 650 9.32 13.56 16.72
N LEU A 651 10.35 13.11 15.99
CA LEU A 651 10.97 13.89 14.91
C LEU A 651 10.07 14.00 13.67
N GLU A 652 9.41 12.91 13.26
CA GLU A 652 8.42 12.91 12.18
C GLU A 652 7.26 13.86 12.51
N ASP A 653 6.76 13.84 13.75
CA ASP A 653 5.74 14.76 14.25
C ASP A 653 6.23 16.22 14.20
N ALA A 654 7.49 16.48 14.60
CA ALA A 654 8.08 17.81 14.50
C ALA A 654 8.14 18.31 13.03
N ALA A 655 8.43 17.41 12.08
CA ALA A 655 8.40 17.73 10.65
C ALA A 655 6.98 18.02 10.16
N LYS A 656 5.96 17.28 10.63
CA LYS A 656 4.55 17.55 10.32
C LYS A 656 4.04 18.87 10.88
N MET A 657 4.67 19.39 11.93
CA MET A 657 4.35 20.69 12.53
C MET A 657 5.14 21.85 11.90
N PHE A 658 5.98 21.58 10.89
CA PHE A 658 6.73 22.62 10.20
C PHE A 658 5.80 23.58 9.47
N VAL A 659 6.09 24.89 9.58
CA VAL A 659 5.42 25.96 8.84
C VAL A 659 6.50 26.83 8.21
N ALA A 660 6.44 27.00 6.89
CA ALA A 660 7.40 27.78 6.13
C ALA A 660 7.37 29.27 6.55
N THR A 661 8.54 29.82 6.85
CA THR A 661 8.71 31.21 7.30
C THR A 661 8.91 32.21 6.15
N ASP A 662 8.84 31.75 4.90
CA ASP A 662 9.03 32.55 3.68
C ASP A 662 7.77 33.34 3.28
N GLY A 663 6.73 33.31 4.12
CA GLY A 663 5.45 33.96 3.87
C GLY A 663 4.47 33.12 3.04
N SER A 664 4.87 31.94 2.56
CA SER A 664 3.96 31.00 1.87
C SER A 664 2.95 30.36 2.82
N GLY A 665 3.30 30.24 4.11
CA GLY A 665 2.48 29.53 5.09
C GLY A 665 2.36 28.02 4.81
N ALA A 666 3.22 27.47 3.95
CA ALA A 666 3.21 26.04 3.64
C ALA A 666 3.50 25.21 4.90
N GLU A 667 2.62 24.24 5.19
CA GLU A 667 2.75 23.33 6.32
C GLU A 667 3.31 21.97 5.85
N LYS A 668 4.00 21.24 6.73
CA LYS A 668 4.53 19.88 6.46
C LYS A 668 5.60 19.89 5.35
N ASN A 669 5.70 18.81 4.55
CA ASN A 669 6.70 18.65 3.48
C ASN A 669 8.13 18.96 3.97
N ALA A 670 8.46 18.38 5.11
CA ALA A 670 9.67 18.71 5.86
C ALA A 670 10.39 17.47 6.37
N ILE A 671 11.63 17.68 6.80
CA ILE A 671 12.47 16.68 7.44
C ILE A 671 13.05 17.22 8.74
N ALA A 672 12.96 16.43 9.81
CA ALA A 672 13.62 16.69 11.07
C ALA A 672 14.82 15.75 11.24
N LEU A 673 15.99 16.31 11.55
CA LEU A 673 17.24 15.56 11.65
C LEU A 673 17.83 15.66 13.06
N TRP A 674 18.01 14.52 13.74
CA TRP A 674 18.59 14.36 15.08
C TRP A 674 17.83 15.01 16.25
N SER A 675 17.17 16.13 16.02
CA SER A 675 16.52 16.97 17.04
C SER A 675 15.30 17.67 16.48
N ALA A 676 14.24 17.82 17.30
CA ALA A 676 13.03 18.56 16.94
C ALA A 676 13.27 20.07 16.72
N LYS A 677 14.49 20.58 16.99
CA LYS A 677 14.91 21.95 16.67
C LYS A 677 15.52 22.09 15.28
N GLN A 678 15.86 20.99 14.63
CA GLN A 678 16.51 20.94 13.31
C GLN A 678 15.53 20.40 12.29
N VAL A 679 14.54 21.24 11.98
CA VAL A 679 13.49 20.95 11.01
C VAL A 679 13.67 21.87 9.81
N PHE A 680 13.64 21.29 8.63
CA PHE A 680 13.85 21.97 7.36
C PHE A 680 12.77 21.53 6.38
N SER A 681 12.31 22.43 5.51
CA SER A 681 11.55 21.96 4.34
C SER A 681 12.45 21.06 3.49
N TRP A 682 11.85 20.19 2.66
CA TRP A 682 12.65 19.33 1.78
C TRP A 682 13.53 20.12 0.80
N SER A 683 13.05 21.26 0.28
CA SER A 683 13.86 22.14 -0.58
C SER A 683 15.02 22.75 0.18
N GLU A 684 14.80 23.25 1.39
CA GLU A 684 15.88 23.77 2.24
C GLU A 684 16.93 22.68 2.54
N PHE A 685 16.48 21.47 2.85
CA PHE A 685 17.37 20.37 3.14
C PHE A 685 18.19 19.95 1.91
N ILE A 686 17.53 19.69 0.78
CA ILE A 686 18.15 19.16 -0.45
C ILE A 686 19.00 20.22 -1.16
N ASP A 687 18.51 21.45 -1.25
CA ASP A 687 19.16 22.49 -2.07
C ASP A 687 20.15 23.34 -1.26
N VAL A 688 20.05 23.33 0.07
CA VAL A 688 20.93 24.14 0.93
C VAL A 688 21.74 23.29 1.90
N VAL A 689 21.10 22.50 2.77
CA VAL A 689 21.81 21.77 3.83
C VAL A 689 22.75 20.70 3.26
N VAL A 690 22.29 19.89 2.31
CA VAL A 690 23.09 18.82 1.70
C VAL A 690 24.33 19.38 0.95
N PRO A 691 24.20 20.36 0.04
CA PRO A 691 25.36 20.99 -0.61
C PRO A 691 26.28 21.69 0.39
N ARG A 692 25.72 22.30 1.44
CA ARG A 692 26.51 22.95 2.49
C ARG A 692 27.33 21.96 3.29
N ALA A 693 26.79 20.78 3.60
CA ALA A 693 27.55 19.72 4.26
C ALA A 693 28.75 19.29 3.41
N GLN A 694 28.57 19.16 2.09
CA GLN A 694 29.64 18.84 1.14
C GLN A 694 30.68 19.97 1.02
N GLU A 695 30.23 21.24 1.01
CA GLU A 695 31.12 22.41 1.00
C GLU A 695 31.95 22.50 2.27
N VAL A 696 31.31 22.36 3.45
CA VAL A 696 31.99 22.31 4.74
C VAL A 696 33.03 21.19 4.77
N ALA A 697 32.68 19.98 4.31
CA ALA A 697 33.60 18.86 4.27
C ALA A 697 34.84 19.14 3.41
N ARG A 698 34.64 19.65 2.19
CA ARG A 698 35.73 20.01 1.27
C ARG A 698 36.67 21.06 1.86
N ILE A 699 36.12 22.10 2.49
CA ILE A 699 36.91 23.18 3.09
C ILE A 699 37.70 22.64 4.29
N PHE A 700 37.06 21.87 5.16
CA PHE A 700 37.63 21.49 6.45
C PHE A 700 38.66 20.36 6.35
N ASP A 701 38.56 19.51 5.34
CA ASP A 701 39.59 18.50 5.05
C ASP A 701 40.95 19.12 4.65
N GLY A 702 40.94 20.37 4.17
CA GLY A 702 42.16 21.14 3.89
C GLY A 702 42.75 21.89 5.10
N ILE A 703 42.05 21.88 6.25
CA ILE A 703 42.42 22.60 7.48
C ILE A 703 43.07 21.64 8.48
N GLU A 704 44.24 22.02 9.00
CA GLU A 704 44.90 21.29 10.07
C GLU A 704 44.01 21.29 11.33
N LYS A 705 43.66 20.10 11.85
CA LYS A 705 42.71 19.91 12.97
C LYS A 705 41.29 20.43 12.68
N GLY A 706 40.81 20.34 11.44
CA GLY A 706 39.46 20.73 11.01
C GLY A 706 38.31 20.24 11.92
N LYS A 707 38.43 19.05 12.52
CA LYS A 707 37.45 18.52 13.50
C LYS A 707 37.32 19.40 14.75
N ALA A 708 38.45 19.74 15.39
CA ALA A 708 38.45 20.57 16.60
C ALA A 708 37.93 21.99 16.29
N PHE A 709 38.21 22.48 15.09
CA PHE A 709 37.68 23.73 14.58
C PHE A 709 36.15 23.67 14.41
N ALA A 710 35.59 22.61 13.82
CA ALA A 710 34.14 22.42 13.68
C ALA A 710 33.42 22.43 15.04
N TYR A 711 33.95 21.73 16.05
CA TYR A 711 33.37 21.75 17.41
C TYR A 711 33.36 23.16 18.03
N ARG A 712 34.47 23.89 17.89
CA ARG A 712 34.57 25.27 18.39
C ARG A 712 33.60 26.21 17.69
N LEU A 713 33.40 26.06 16.38
CA LEU A 713 32.39 26.83 15.65
C LEU A 713 30.98 26.50 16.13
N MET A 714 30.63 25.22 16.26
CA MET A 714 29.30 24.82 16.73
C MET A 714 28.97 25.35 18.12
N GLU A 715 29.94 25.37 19.05
CA GLU A 715 29.78 25.95 20.39
C GLU A 715 29.39 27.43 20.31
N LEU A 716 30.12 28.21 19.50
CA LEU A 716 29.86 29.64 19.32
C LEU A 716 28.53 29.91 18.59
N LEU A 717 28.16 29.07 17.62
CA LEU A 717 26.94 29.22 16.84
C LEU A 717 25.67 28.88 17.63
N ARG A 718 25.77 28.00 18.64
CA ARG A 718 24.64 27.66 19.52
C ARG A 718 24.43 28.70 20.63
N ASP A 719 25.47 29.44 20.98
CA ASP A 719 25.46 30.48 22.00
C ASP A 719 25.54 31.90 21.39
N VAL A 720 24.92 32.15 20.23
CA VAL A 720 25.01 33.46 19.57
C VAL A 720 24.36 34.59 20.38
N ASP A 721 23.39 34.27 21.24
CA ASP A 721 22.76 35.26 22.12
C ASP A 721 23.73 35.82 23.18
N ASN A 722 24.86 35.14 23.41
CA ASN A 722 25.96 35.67 24.20
C ASN A 722 26.72 36.74 23.41
N PRO A 723 26.81 37.98 23.90
CA PRO A 723 27.44 39.10 23.19
C PRO A 723 28.90 38.85 22.77
N VAL A 724 29.57 37.89 23.41
CA VAL A 724 30.98 37.55 23.16
C VAL A 724 31.14 36.54 22.00
N SER A 725 30.10 35.79 21.65
CA SER A 725 30.18 34.70 20.69
C SER A 725 30.46 35.15 19.26
N ILE A 726 29.81 36.23 18.78
CA ILE A 726 30.04 36.76 17.43
C ILE A 726 31.46 37.35 17.25
N PRO A 727 31.99 38.19 18.16
CA PRO A 727 33.38 38.62 18.09
C PRO A 727 34.39 37.48 18.13
N ARG A 728 34.16 36.47 18.99
CA ARG A 728 35.01 35.27 19.06
C ARG A 728 34.94 34.46 17.77
N LEU A 729 33.77 34.33 17.17
CA LEU A 729 33.59 33.66 15.90
C LEU A 729 34.41 34.33 14.80
N ALA A 730 34.33 35.66 14.66
CA ALA A 730 35.13 36.41 13.69
C ALA A 730 36.64 36.16 13.88
N TYR A 731 37.12 36.20 15.12
CA TYR A 731 38.51 35.91 15.44
C TYR A 731 38.93 34.48 15.09
N VAL A 732 38.09 33.50 15.43
CA VAL A 732 38.35 32.07 15.18
C VAL A 732 38.37 31.76 13.68
N LEU A 733 37.46 32.34 12.90
CA LEU A 733 37.45 32.23 11.45
C LEU A 733 38.70 32.86 10.83
N ALA A 734 39.03 34.10 11.20
CA ALA A 734 40.19 34.80 10.66
C ALA A 734 41.52 34.06 10.93
N ARG A 735 41.65 33.44 12.10
CA ARG A 735 42.82 32.61 12.48
C ARG A 735 42.90 31.29 11.72
N ALA A 736 41.77 30.62 11.50
CA ALA A 736 41.76 29.31 10.86
C ALA A 736 42.03 29.40 9.34
N PHE A 737 41.64 30.51 8.73
CA PHE A 737 41.88 30.82 7.32
C PHE A 737 43.05 31.83 7.15
N GLU A 738 44.00 31.83 8.08
CA GLU A 738 45.18 32.70 8.02
C GLU A 738 46.23 32.08 7.07
N GLY A 739 46.48 32.72 5.93
CA GLY A 739 47.69 32.46 5.13
C GLY A 739 47.56 31.78 3.76
N ARG A 740 46.36 31.55 3.17
CA ARG A 740 46.25 30.98 1.80
C ARG A 740 45.40 31.81 0.82
N GLY A 741 45.88 33.00 0.47
CA GLY A 741 45.37 33.76 -0.69
C GLY A 741 43.93 34.27 -0.57
N ASP A 742 43.33 34.64 -1.71
CA ASP A 742 42.00 35.26 -1.77
C ASP A 742 40.84 34.29 -1.45
N GLU A 743 41.03 32.98 -1.65
CA GLU A 743 40.02 31.94 -1.34
C GLU A 743 39.76 31.80 0.16
N ASP A 744 40.80 31.75 0.98
CA ASP A 744 40.67 31.64 2.44
C ASP A 744 39.92 32.84 3.04
N ARG A 745 40.18 34.05 2.52
CA ARG A 745 39.45 35.26 2.91
C ARG A 745 37.97 35.17 2.51
N ARG A 746 37.67 34.62 1.33
CA ARG A 746 36.31 34.39 0.87
C ARG A 746 35.57 33.40 1.78
N TYR A 747 36.20 32.28 2.15
CA TYR A 747 35.60 31.30 3.07
C TYR A 747 35.35 31.89 4.45
N SER A 748 36.31 32.62 5.03
CA SER A 748 36.12 33.29 6.31
C SER A 748 34.91 34.25 6.29
N GLN A 749 34.77 35.06 5.23
CA GLN A 749 33.63 35.97 5.10
C GLN A 749 32.30 35.22 4.92
N GLN A 750 32.31 34.15 4.12
CA GLN A 750 31.13 33.33 3.85
C GLN A 750 30.58 32.67 5.14
N PHE A 751 31.45 32.04 5.94
CA PHE A 751 31.06 31.43 7.21
C PHE A 751 30.54 32.47 8.21
N TYR A 752 31.15 33.65 8.25
CA TYR A 752 30.68 34.75 9.10
C TYR A 752 29.28 35.20 8.69
N ASN A 753 29.04 35.41 7.40
CA ASN A 753 27.73 35.81 6.87
C ASN A 753 26.65 34.76 7.19
N TRP A 754 26.95 33.48 7.02
CA TRP A 754 26.03 32.39 7.38
C TRP A 754 25.72 32.37 8.88
N ALA A 755 26.71 32.65 9.74
CA ALA A 755 26.52 32.63 11.17
C ALA A 755 25.65 33.78 11.70
N THR A 756 25.71 34.95 11.06
CA THR A 756 24.96 36.13 11.49
C THR A 756 23.50 36.14 11.08
N ASP A 757 23.12 35.34 10.08
CA ASP A 757 21.72 35.14 9.69
C ASP A 757 21.12 33.92 10.41
N THR A 758 19.97 34.09 11.06
CA THR A 758 19.35 33.05 11.89
C THR A 758 19.06 31.75 11.12
N LYS A 759 18.58 31.86 9.88
CA LYS A 759 18.19 30.71 9.05
C LYS A 759 19.42 30.02 8.47
N GLN A 760 20.36 30.79 7.94
CA GLN A 760 21.64 30.28 7.44
C GLN A 760 22.47 29.62 8.54
N ARG A 761 22.40 30.13 9.77
CA ARG A 761 23.06 29.56 10.94
C ARG A 761 22.54 28.17 11.26
N ALA A 762 21.23 27.94 11.20
CA ALA A 762 20.65 26.61 11.43
C ALA A 762 21.17 25.57 10.42
N TYR A 763 21.24 25.93 9.14
CA TYR A 763 21.82 25.10 8.09
C TYR A 763 23.31 24.83 8.33
N LEU A 764 24.06 25.86 8.73
CA LEU A 764 25.50 25.74 9.01
C LEU A 764 25.77 24.83 10.21
N VAL A 765 25.01 24.96 11.30
CA VAL A 765 25.14 24.09 12.48
C VAL A 765 24.91 22.63 12.08
N THR A 766 23.87 22.37 11.30
CA THR A 766 23.53 21.01 10.84
C THR A 766 24.61 20.44 9.92
N ALA A 767 25.13 21.25 8.99
CA ALA A 767 26.23 20.86 8.11
C ALA A 767 27.53 20.56 8.89
N LEU A 768 27.85 21.36 9.92
CA LEU A 768 29.02 21.15 10.78
C LEU A 768 28.88 19.87 11.62
N GLU A 769 27.69 19.57 12.12
CA GLU A 769 27.41 18.31 12.82
C GLU A 769 27.57 17.11 11.89
N TRP A 770 26.99 17.18 10.68
CA TRP A 770 27.14 16.13 9.68
C TRP A 770 28.62 15.87 9.41
N TYR A 771 29.41 16.92 9.14
CA TYR A 771 30.84 16.80 8.94
C TYR A 771 31.56 16.19 10.15
N ALA A 772 31.26 16.63 11.37
CA ALA A 772 31.87 16.08 12.58
C ALA A 772 31.56 14.59 12.76
N TYR A 773 30.34 14.15 12.43
CA TYR A 773 29.96 12.75 12.49
C TYR A 773 30.60 11.93 11.37
N ALA A 774 30.64 12.45 10.14
CA ALA A 774 31.21 11.76 8.98
C ALA A 774 32.74 11.62 9.06
N SER A 775 33.45 12.64 9.56
CA SER A 775 34.92 12.65 9.60
C SER A 775 35.52 11.84 10.76
N ARG A 776 34.71 11.40 11.75
CA ARG A 776 35.19 10.70 12.94
C ARG A 776 35.87 9.37 12.56
N GLU A 777 37.11 9.16 13.01
CA GLU A 777 37.85 7.92 12.76
C GLU A 777 37.26 6.76 13.57
N ARG A 778 37.21 5.56 12.96
CA ARG A 778 36.55 4.37 13.50
C ARG A 778 37.43 3.47 14.35
#